data_AF-A0A397S6V2-F1
#
_entry.id   AF-A0A397S6V2-F1
#
_cell.length_a   1.000
_cell.length_b   1.000
_cell.length_c   1.000
_cell.angle_alpha   90.00
_cell.angle_beta   90.00
_cell.angle_gamma   90.00
#
_symmetry.space_group_name_H-M   'P 1'
#
loop_
_entity.id
_entity.type
_entity.pdbx_description
1 polymer ?
#
loop_
_entity_poly.entity_id
_entity_poly.type
_entity_poly.pdbx_seq_one_letter_code
_entity_poly.pdbx_strand_id
1 'polypeptide(L)'
;MKKKILALIPFITALTACSFTSAPKKTTTTNGTEETTTSGIGETTTSTTIGETTTGTLETTTTNPTPTTTNPIVVEDHTVIPTYTSSDITLQAPDFSTRRIPNQDSVKYEDLFNLGNTVSISIDMEDSELEKLQSDLDYYTSTHCKSQLYRHCKSVTITLKNYENTFSWTIEDVGIRQKGNTSRKDEWPIIDESGSLASLNHFKLSFDETFDDAAYGADRIDWSSDAAGYALRKDREFLGLTGLDLKWNKNYDGTHIKEIYAHKLYKACGLISQNAGLSNFTINQVDKSESYDMGVYTIYEPAKKSLIKRNLQDNDIMNFGTWNEEKKGSFGASDSKYGDLYKCKWGIDLTYNNMNGDIGVGSMDGTYTPLYERKTNTSDTTYSDSLLKELGRAVATGNIDKIRTKLDMEYFCATEAVSYFVGNPDDLKNNTNNTMIYMRRSDGMGITIPIDNDRAFGITKDWNVHDGMIDVGPMDTNMAPSGNSVINLYKNTILKSGSASNKLYLAWITALYNSDWLKDSTFEELFNIAKNTYEGTVSSDFDYIGFSLTDSNVSFSNYITAKKNLCKNYLDTNPEDGGDETDGDYGNLYIAGSLNGWSGKDYPFTYLGDGVYTITFTPKNVSGNKIEFKINNGEGWDVIDWTIDLSNNELVMEKSGNCVLTGVTTSSVITITFSTITKQVDIQIL
;
A
#
# COMPACT_ATOMS: atom_id res chain seq x y z
N MET A 1 -57.81 3.91 18.00
CA MET A 1 -58.56 2.79 18.59
C MET A 1 -59.77 2.47 17.72
N LYS A 2 -59.66 1.44 16.85
CA LYS A 2 -60.73 0.55 16.32
C LYS A 2 -60.21 -0.16 15.05
N LYS A 3 -59.98 -1.47 15.19
CA LYS A 3 -59.61 -2.43 14.13
C LYS A 3 -60.75 -2.58 13.12
N LYS A 4 -60.41 -2.79 11.85
CA LYS A 4 -61.23 -3.58 10.92
C LYS A 4 -60.34 -4.58 10.18
N ILE A 5 -60.77 -5.83 10.23
CA ILE A 5 -60.28 -7.02 9.54
C ILE A 5 -61.22 -7.27 8.36
N LEU A 6 -60.68 -7.64 7.20
CA LEU A 6 -61.33 -8.47 6.16
C LEU A 6 -60.19 -8.96 5.23
N ALA A 7 -59.76 -10.23 5.32
CA ALA A 7 -60.30 -11.43 4.66
C ALA A 7 -59.54 -11.74 3.36
N LEU A 8 -58.61 -12.70 3.44
CA LEU A 8 -57.91 -13.32 2.32
C LEU A 8 -58.66 -14.60 1.90
N ILE A 9 -58.93 -14.75 0.61
CA ILE A 9 -59.42 -15.98 -0.03
C ILE A 9 -58.22 -16.65 -0.72
N PRO A 10 -57.97 -17.96 -0.55
CA PRO A 10 -56.87 -18.64 -1.21
C PRO A 10 -57.29 -19.18 -2.58
N PHE A 11 -56.45 -18.98 -3.60
CA PHE A 11 -56.52 -19.73 -4.86
C PHE A 11 -55.37 -20.73 -4.94
N ILE A 12 -55.76 -21.99 -5.06
CA ILE A 12 -54.95 -23.18 -5.24
C ILE A 12 -54.49 -23.23 -6.71
N THR A 13 -53.21 -23.39 -6.97
CA THR A 13 -52.72 -24.12 -8.16
C THR A 13 -51.47 -24.92 -7.82
N ALA A 14 -51.44 -26.15 -8.33
CA ALA A 14 -50.63 -27.26 -7.87
C ALA A 14 -49.16 -27.19 -8.36
N LEU A 15 -48.24 -27.52 -7.44
CA LEU A 15 -46.89 -27.98 -7.76
C LEU A 15 -46.95 -29.41 -8.33
N THR A 16 -46.19 -29.66 -9.39
CA THR A 16 -45.61 -30.97 -9.68
C THR A 16 -44.17 -30.99 -9.17
N ALA A 17 -43.89 -31.97 -8.32
CA ALA A 17 -42.65 -32.17 -7.60
C ALA A 17 -41.56 -32.87 -8.43
N CYS A 18 -40.31 -32.54 -8.16
CA CYS A 18 -39.23 -33.52 -8.13
C CYS A 18 -38.27 -33.16 -6.98
N SER A 19 -38.18 -34.07 -6.02
CA SER A 19 -37.49 -33.95 -4.75
C SER A 19 -35.97 -34.16 -4.91
N PHE A 20 -35.16 -33.32 -4.27
CA PHE A 20 -33.79 -33.68 -3.88
C PHE A 20 -33.66 -33.71 -2.37
N THR A 21 -33.18 -34.85 -1.90
CA THR A 21 -32.98 -35.25 -0.51
C THR A 21 -31.79 -34.53 0.12
N SER A 22 -32.02 -33.88 1.25
CA SER A 22 -30.99 -33.33 2.14
C SER A 22 -30.52 -34.37 3.17
N ALA A 23 -29.21 -34.50 3.39
CA ALA A 23 -28.61 -35.02 4.62
C ALA A 23 -27.11 -34.60 4.68
N PRO A 24 -26.42 -34.61 5.84
CA PRO A 24 -26.34 -33.44 6.71
C PRO A 24 -24.92 -33.01 7.11
N LYS A 25 -24.88 -31.79 7.67
CA LYS A 25 -23.83 -31.13 8.45
C LYS A 25 -23.24 -32.06 9.53
N LYS A 26 -21.92 -32.13 9.66
CA LYS A 26 -21.22 -32.86 10.75
C LYS A 26 -20.25 -31.95 11.48
N THR A 27 -20.43 -31.87 12.79
CA THR A 27 -19.61 -31.14 13.76
C THR A 27 -18.80 -32.13 14.62
N THR A 28 -17.67 -31.64 15.13
CA THR A 28 -16.98 -31.96 16.41
C THR A 28 -15.96 -33.13 16.56
N THR A 29 -14.72 -32.71 16.88
CA THR A 29 -13.76 -33.14 17.95
C THR A 29 -13.08 -34.52 18.05
N THR A 30 -11.74 -34.44 18.11
CA THR A 30 -10.68 -35.11 18.94
C THR A 30 -10.57 -36.63 19.17
N ASN A 31 -9.31 -37.06 18.97
CA ASN A 31 -8.49 -38.10 19.62
C ASN A 31 -8.78 -39.59 19.37
N GLY A 32 -7.71 -40.31 19.01
CA GLY A 32 -7.63 -41.77 19.08
C GLY A 32 -6.68 -42.39 18.07
N THR A 33 -5.48 -42.73 18.52
CA THR A 33 -4.47 -43.63 17.93
C THR A 33 -5.05 -44.97 17.46
N GLU A 34 -4.60 -45.47 16.29
CA GLU A 34 -3.95 -46.80 16.17
C GLU A 34 -3.48 -47.12 14.73
N GLU A 35 -2.39 -47.89 14.74
CA GLU A 35 -1.53 -48.49 13.73
C GLU A 35 -2.13 -49.23 12.50
N THR A 36 -1.35 -49.12 11.41
CA THR A 36 -1.02 -50.11 10.35
C THR A 36 -2.13 -50.95 9.68
N THR A 37 -2.19 -50.88 8.35
CA THR A 37 -1.52 -51.84 7.46
C THR A 37 -1.76 -51.54 5.97
N THR A 38 -0.77 -51.96 5.19
CA THR A 38 -0.53 -51.91 3.74
C THR A 38 -1.64 -52.39 2.81
N SER A 39 -1.76 -51.74 1.66
CA SER A 39 -1.75 -52.42 0.35
C SER A 39 -1.39 -51.41 -0.75
N GLY A 40 -0.30 -51.69 -1.47
CA GLY A 40 0.05 -50.98 -2.69
C GLY A 40 -0.79 -51.43 -3.89
N ILE A 41 -0.68 -50.67 -4.98
CA ILE A 41 -0.42 -51.11 -6.36
C ILE A 41 0.06 -49.83 -7.07
N GLY A 42 1.25 -49.91 -7.67
CA GLY A 42 1.83 -48.85 -8.50
C GLY A 42 1.59 -49.11 -9.98
N GLU A 43 1.86 -48.09 -10.80
CA GLU A 43 2.24 -48.20 -12.21
C GLU A 43 2.98 -46.90 -12.58
N THR A 44 4.31 -46.90 -12.59
CA THR A 44 5.25 -47.19 -13.70
C THR A 44 5.31 -46.08 -14.77
N THR A 45 6.35 -45.26 -14.61
CA THR A 45 6.93 -44.32 -15.59
C THR A 45 7.53 -45.04 -16.79
N THR A 46 7.36 -44.48 -17.99
CA THR A 46 8.20 -44.78 -19.17
C THR A 46 8.74 -43.49 -19.79
N SER A 47 10.07 -43.45 -19.91
CA SER A 47 10.85 -42.45 -20.63
C SER A 47 10.97 -42.82 -22.10
N THR A 48 10.99 -41.84 -22.99
CA THR A 48 11.45 -42.05 -24.37
C THR A 48 12.42 -40.95 -24.78
N THR A 49 13.65 -41.37 -25.05
CA THR A 49 14.74 -40.60 -25.67
C THR A 49 14.63 -40.74 -27.19
N ILE A 50 14.81 -39.67 -27.96
CA ILE A 50 15.12 -39.73 -29.40
C ILE A 50 16.23 -38.71 -29.72
N GLY A 51 17.25 -39.18 -30.44
CA GLY A 51 18.50 -38.49 -30.77
C GLY A 51 18.53 -37.72 -32.10
N GLU A 52 19.73 -37.21 -32.36
CA GLU A 52 20.17 -36.20 -33.35
C GLU A 52 20.25 -36.65 -34.83
N THR A 53 20.64 -35.64 -35.65
CA THR A 53 21.15 -35.58 -37.05
C THR A 53 20.11 -35.31 -38.15
N THR A 54 20.25 -34.37 -39.12
CA THR A 54 21.42 -33.64 -39.67
C THR A 54 20.98 -32.45 -40.57
N THR A 55 21.77 -31.36 -40.55
CA THR A 55 22.18 -30.40 -41.62
C THR A 55 21.21 -29.86 -42.69
N GLY A 56 21.14 -28.51 -42.77
CA GLY A 56 20.77 -27.74 -43.96
C GLY A 56 21.20 -26.27 -43.82
N THR A 57 22.31 -25.91 -44.49
CA THR A 57 22.97 -24.60 -44.47
C THR A 57 22.24 -23.59 -45.37
N LEU A 58 22.05 -22.35 -44.91
CA LEU A 58 21.74 -21.19 -45.75
C LEU A 58 22.50 -19.98 -45.20
N GLU A 59 23.51 -19.56 -45.95
CA GLU A 59 24.31 -18.36 -45.71
C GLU A 59 23.54 -17.11 -46.16
N THR A 60 23.40 -16.12 -45.28
CA THR A 60 23.30 -14.71 -45.68
C THR A 60 24.16 -13.87 -44.76
N THR A 61 25.01 -13.08 -45.41
CA THR A 61 26.09 -12.27 -44.86
C THR A 61 25.59 -11.06 -44.08
N THR A 62 25.99 -10.96 -42.80
CA THR A 62 25.88 -9.72 -42.00
C THR A 62 27.28 -9.24 -41.64
N THR A 63 27.56 -7.97 -41.94
CA THR A 63 28.78 -7.28 -41.56
C THR A 63 28.72 -6.89 -40.08
N ASN A 64 29.62 -7.45 -39.28
CA ASN A 64 29.84 -7.11 -37.87
C ASN A 64 30.33 -5.66 -37.70
N PRO A 65 29.73 -4.85 -36.80
CA PRO A 65 30.46 -3.88 -36.02
C PRO A 65 30.96 -4.51 -34.71
N THR A 66 32.18 -4.12 -34.33
CA THR A 66 32.92 -4.56 -33.15
C THR A 66 32.13 -4.35 -31.84
N PRO A 67 32.21 -5.28 -30.86
CA PRO A 67 31.51 -5.13 -29.60
C PRO A 67 32.21 -4.07 -28.73
N THR A 68 31.52 -2.96 -28.48
CA THR A 68 31.81 -2.10 -27.33
C THR A 68 31.50 -2.89 -26.07
N THR A 69 32.48 -2.97 -25.18
CA THR A 69 32.41 -3.59 -23.86
C THR A 69 31.23 -3.05 -23.07
N THR A 70 30.16 -3.83 -22.97
CA THR A 70 29.09 -3.62 -22.00
C THR A 70 29.67 -3.88 -20.61
N ASN A 71 29.62 -2.87 -19.74
CA ASN A 71 29.76 -3.09 -18.30
C ASN A 71 28.77 -4.19 -17.90
N PRO A 72 29.19 -5.20 -17.11
CA PRO A 72 28.25 -6.19 -16.60
C PRO A 72 27.19 -5.47 -15.78
N ILE A 73 25.92 -5.75 -16.09
CA ILE A 73 24.80 -5.45 -15.21
C ILE A 73 25.09 -6.19 -13.91
N VAL A 74 25.41 -5.45 -12.85
CA VAL A 74 25.48 -5.99 -11.50
C VAL A 74 24.04 -6.32 -11.13
N VAL A 75 23.69 -7.60 -11.16
CA VAL A 75 22.50 -8.09 -10.47
C VAL A 75 22.85 -8.01 -8.98
N GLU A 76 22.31 -7.03 -8.28
CA GLU A 76 22.48 -6.95 -6.83
C GLU A 76 21.90 -8.21 -6.20
N ASP A 77 22.66 -8.79 -5.27
CA ASP A 77 22.22 -9.95 -4.52
C ASP A 77 21.19 -9.51 -3.48
N HIS A 78 19.91 -9.52 -3.87
CA HIS A 78 18.78 -9.22 -2.99
C HIS A 78 18.60 -10.24 -1.82
N THR A 79 19.49 -11.22 -1.66
CA THR A 79 19.46 -12.14 -0.51
C THR A 79 20.12 -11.55 0.75
N VAL A 80 20.84 -10.44 0.64
CA VAL A 80 21.36 -9.67 1.77
C VAL A 80 20.46 -8.46 1.98
N ILE A 81 19.73 -8.40 3.11
CA ILE A 81 19.04 -7.17 3.50
C ILE A 81 20.15 -6.22 3.94
N PRO A 82 20.34 -5.05 3.29
CA PRO A 82 21.25 -4.03 3.78
C PRO A 82 20.92 -3.70 5.23
N THR A 83 21.94 -3.49 6.06
CA THR A 83 21.76 -2.94 7.40
C THR A 83 21.29 -1.50 7.26
N TYR A 84 19.97 -1.29 7.22
CA TYR A 84 19.36 0.03 7.16
C TYR A 84 19.22 0.60 8.58
N THR A 85 19.75 1.79 8.77
CA THR A 85 19.46 2.64 9.93
C THR A 85 18.29 3.56 9.61
N SER A 86 17.69 4.20 10.63
CA SER A 86 16.61 5.15 10.38
C SER A 86 17.09 6.38 9.59
N SER A 87 18.40 6.69 9.67
CA SER A 87 19.04 7.77 8.94
C SER A 87 19.20 7.52 7.43
N ASP A 88 19.17 6.26 7.00
CA ASP A 88 19.23 5.87 5.58
C ASP A 88 17.87 6.03 4.88
N ILE A 89 16.79 6.12 5.66
CA ILE A 89 15.42 6.18 5.17
C ILE A 89 15.04 7.65 4.91
N THR A 90 14.85 7.98 3.62
CA THR A 90 14.40 9.32 3.21
C THR A 90 12.93 9.29 2.82
N LEU A 91 12.12 10.14 3.46
CA LEU A 91 10.73 10.39 3.09
C LEU A 91 10.64 11.71 2.33
N GLN A 92 9.78 11.75 1.31
CA GLN A 92 9.47 13.02 0.65
C GLN A 92 8.78 13.94 1.64
N ALA A 93 9.22 15.20 1.72
CA ALA A 93 8.58 16.21 2.54
C ALA A 93 7.13 16.46 2.09
N PRO A 94 6.21 16.84 3.00
CA PRO A 94 4.87 17.26 2.63
C PRO A 94 4.89 18.39 1.58
N ASP A 95 4.09 18.24 0.52
CA ASP A 95 3.91 19.25 -0.51
C ASP A 95 2.47 19.81 -0.46
N PHE A 96 2.41 21.12 -0.21
CA PHE A 96 1.16 21.90 -0.12
C PHE A 96 0.93 22.76 -1.36
N SER A 97 1.81 22.69 -2.36
CA SER A 97 1.76 23.56 -3.51
C SER A 97 0.66 23.18 -4.48
N THR A 98 0.04 24.21 -5.07
CA THR A 98 -0.88 24.08 -6.19
C THR A 98 -0.28 24.81 -7.38
N ARG A 99 0.25 24.06 -8.34
CA ARG A 99 0.86 24.65 -9.53
C ARG A 99 -0.20 25.41 -10.35
N ARG A 100 0.23 26.47 -11.03
CA ARG A 100 -0.62 27.19 -11.99
C ARG A 100 -0.60 26.46 -13.34
N ILE A 101 -1.78 26.22 -13.90
CA ILE A 101 -1.97 25.50 -15.16
C ILE A 101 -2.34 26.54 -16.24
N PRO A 102 -1.53 26.71 -17.30
CA PRO A 102 -1.73 27.79 -18.28
C PRO A 102 -2.85 27.53 -19.29
N ASN A 103 -3.12 26.26 -19.63
CA ASN A 103 -4.13 25.85 -20.60
C ASN A 103 -4.55 24.39 -20.36
N GLN A 104 -5.64 23.97 -21.03
CA GLN A 104 -6.24 22.65 -20.88
C GLN A 104 -5.28 21.50 -21.21
N ASP A 105 -4.45 21.66 -22.25
CA ASP A 105 -3.46 20.64 -22.67
C ASP A 105 -2.31 20.48 -21.66
N SER A 106 -2.15 21.44 -20.75
CA SER A 106 -1.13 21.40 -19.69
C SER A 106 -1.63 20.73 -18.41
N VAL A 107 -2.89 20.28 -18.36
CA VAL A 107 -3.46 19.55 -17.21
C VAL A 107 -2.85 18.15 -17.17
N LYS A 108 -2.37 17.77 -15.99
CA LYS A 108 -1.80 16.46 -15.70
C LYS A 108 -2.73 15.68 -14.77
N TYR A 109 -2.56 14.37 -14.71
CA TYR A 109 -3.42 13.51 -13.91
C TYR A 109 -3.35 13.88 -12.41
N GLU A 110 -2.19 14.29 -11.90
CA GLU A 110 -2.01 14.67 -10.48
C GLU A 110 -2.83 15.89 -10.09
N ASP A 111 -3.10 16.79 -11.04
CA ASP A 111 -3.88 18.00 -10.79
C ASP A 111 -5.31 17.67 -10.40
N LEU A 112 -5.85 16.56 -10.90
CA LEU A 112 -7.17 16.08 -10.54
C LEU A 112 -7.25 15.74 -9.04
N PHE A 113 -6.15 15.29 -8.44
CA PHE A 113 -6.10 14.86 -7.04
C PHE A 113 -5.50 15.92 -6.09
N ASN A 114 -5.14 17.10 -6.62
CA ASN A 114 -4.62 18.18 -5.80
C ASN A 114 -5.77 18.94 -5.11
N LEU A 115 -5.74 18.99 -3.77
CA LEU A 115 -6.79 19.60 -2.94
C LEU A 115 -6.97 21.12 -3.15
N GLY A 116 -5.97 21.80 -3.73
CA GLY A 116 -6.07 23.22 -4.08
C GLY A 116 -6.73 23.50 -5.42
N ASN A 117 -7.03 22.46 -6.21
CA ASN A 117 -7.87 22.59 -7.40
C ASN A 117 -9.32 22.26 -7.05
N THR A 118 -10.27 23.04 -7.55
CA THR A 118 -11.70 22.66 -7.47
C THR A 118 -12.01 21.75 -8.64
N VAL A 119 -12.37 20.51 -8.36
CA VAL A 119 -12.85 19.53 -9.33
C VAL A 119 -14.35 19.38 -9.18
N SER A 120 -15.08 19.45 -10.29
CA SER A 120 -16.52 19.16 -10.33
C SER A 120 -16.77 18.05 -11.35
N ILE A 121 -17.58 17.08 -10.97
CA ILE A 121 -18.00 15.96 -11.82
C ILE A 121 -19.53 15.98 -11.88
N SER A 122 -20.09 16.16 -13.07
CA SER A 122 -21.52 16.10 -13.32
C SER A 122 -21.82 14.97 -14.30
N ILE A 123 -22.84 14.17 -14.01
CA ILE A 123 -23.25 13.06 -14.87
C ILE A 123 -24.68 13.24 -15.33
N ASP A 124 -24.94 12.89 -16.58
CA ASP A 124 -26.27 12.88 -17.18
C ASP A 124 -26.79 11.44 -17.25
N MET A 125 -27.90 11.19 -16.56
CA MET A 125 -28.54 9.88 -16.44
C MET A 125 -29.98 9.93 -16.95
N GLU A 126 -30.33 8.95 -17.79
CA GLU A 126 -31.72 8.65 -18.14
C GLU A 126 -32.40 7.91 -16.97
N ASP A 127 -33.70 8.15 -16.80
CA ASP A 127 -34.48 7.54 -15.71
C ASP A 127 -34.46 6.00 -15.83
N SER A 128 -34.50 5.48 -17.06
CA SER A 128 -34.44 4.04 -17.33
C SER A 128 -33.12 3.39 -16.88
N GLU A 129 -32.00 4.13 -16.90
CA GLU A 129 -30.70 3.65 -16.43
C GLU A 129 -30.58 3.76 -14.89
N LEU A 130 -31.24 4.74 -14.27
CA LEU A 130 -31.37 4.82 -12.81
C LEU A 130 -32.23 3.68 -12.25
N GLU A 131 -33.32 3.32 -12.92
CA GLU A 131 -34.14 2.15 -12.58
C GLU A 131 -33.33 0.84 -12.66
N LYS A 132 -32.42 0.72 -13.63
CA LYS A 132 -31.49 -0.41 -13.72
C LYS A 132 -30.46 -0.41 -12.59
N LEU A 133 -29.92 0.75 -12.20
CA LEU A 133 -29.04 0.87 -11.03
C LEU A 133 -29.76 0.48 -9.73
N GLN A 134 -31.04 0.84 -9.58
CA GLN A 134 -31.86 0.39 -8.45
C GLN A 134 -32.10 -1.12 -8.51
N SER A 135 -32.41 -1.67 -9.68
CA SER A 135 -32.58 -3.12 -9.86
C SER A 135 -31.30 -3.90 -9.51
N ASP A 136 -30.13 -3.34 -9.81
CA ASP A 136 -28.84 -3.90 -9.41
C ASP A 136 -28.62 -3.88 -7.90
N LEU A 137 -29.09 -2.83 -7.21
CA LEU A 137 -29.08 -2.75 -5.75
C LEU A 137 -29.99 -3.83 -5.16
N ASP A 138 -31.21 -3.97 -5.66
CA ASP A 138 -32.18 -4.99 -5.20
C ASP A 138 -31.65 -6.41 -5.43
N TYR A 139 -31.00 -6.64 -6.57
CA TYR A 139 -30.32 -7.90 -6.86
C TYR A 139 -29.16 -8.16 -5.89
N TYR A 140 -28.35 -7.15 -5.60
CA TYR A 140 -27.30 -7.26 -4.58
C TYR A 140 -27.88 -7.57 -3.21
N THR A 141 -28.92 -6.89 -2.77
CA THR A 141 -29.55 -7.15 -1.46
C THR A 141 -30.04 -8.58 -1.35
N SER A 142 -30.67 -9.11 -2.41
CA SER A 142 -31.23 -10.46 -2.41
C SER A 142 -30.17 -11.57 -2.54
N THR A 143 -29.06 -11.33 -3.25
CA THR A 143 -28.08 -12.37 -3.60
C THR A 143 -26.70 -12.19 -2.98
N HIS A 144 -26.40 -10.98 -2.49
CA HIS A 144 -25.08 -10.50 -2.10
C HIS A 144 -24.03 -10.54 -3.24
N CYS A 145 -24.48 -10.61 -4.50
CA CYS A 145 -23.60 -10.60 -5.66
C CYS A 145 -22.99 -9.21 -5.91
N LYS A 146 -21.67 -9.10 -5.74
CA LYS A 146 -20.92 -7.83 -5.85
C LYS A 146 -20.53 -7.46 -7.28
N SER A 147 -20.79 -8.35 -8.24
CA SER A 147 -20.49 -8.17 -9.66
C SER A 147 -21.72 -7.58 -10.35
N GLN A 148 -21.80 -6.24 -10.37
CA GLN A 148 -22.81 -5.49 -11.11
C GLN A 148 -22.20 -4.99 -12.43
N LEU A 149 -23.02 -4.98 -13.48
CA LEU A 149 -22.70 -4.37 -14.77
C LEU A 149 -22.61 -2.84 -14.64
N TYR A 150 -22.01 -2.19 -15.63
CA TYR A 150 -22.06 -0.74 -15.74
C TYR A 150 -23.36 -0.31 -16.44
N ARG A 151 -24.05 0.68 -15.90
CA ARG A 151 -25.18 1.36 -16.52
C ARG A 151 -24.71 2.54 -17.34
N HIS A 152 -25.49 2.93 -18.33
CA HIS A 152 -25.07 3.93 -19.31
C HIS A 152 -25.33 5.34 -18.77
N CYS A 153 -24.27 6.12 -18.59
CA CYS A 153 -24.37 7.58 -18.51
C CYS A 153 -24.33 8.14 -19.92
N LYS A 154 -25.28 9.01 -20.25
CA LYS A 154 -25.28 9.73 -21.52
C LYS A 154 -24.01 10.57 -21.67
N SER A 155 -23.65 11.29 -20.61
CA SER A 155 -22.42 12.07 -20.57
C SER A 155 -21.89 12.23 -19.14
N VAL A 156 -20.58 12.44 -19.03
CA VAL A 156 -19.90 12.91 -17.83
C VAL A 156 -19.14 14.17 -18.17
N THR A 157 -19.43 15.25 -17.47
CA THR A 157 -18.70 16.51 -17.56
C THR A 157 -17.79 16.67 -16.35
N ILE A 158 -16.48 16.74 -16.60
CA ILE A 158 -15.46 17.00 -15.58
C ILE A 158 -14.97 18.43 -15.78
N THR A 159 -14.97 19.22 -14.71
CA THR A 159 -14.46 20.59 -14.70
C THR A 159 -13.36 20.72 -13.65
N LEU A 160 -12.24 21.34 -14.02
CA LEU A 160 -11.13 21.65 -13.11
C LEU A 160 -10.92 23.17 -13.11
N LYS A 161 -11.08 23.78 -11.93
CA LYS A 161 -10.75 25.19 -11.70
C LYS A 161 -9.41 25.28 -10.96
N ASN A 162 -8.48 26.01 -11.55
CA ASN A 162 -7.15 26.28 -11.02
C ASN A 162 -6.92 27.79 -11.05
N TYR A 163 -6.93 28.43 -9.88
CA TYR A 163 -6.92 29.89 -9.75
C TYR A 163 -8.04 30.55 -10.60
N GLU A 164 -7.66 31.32 -11.62
CA GLU A 164 -8.57 32.03 -12.54
C GLU A 164 -8.96 31.19 -13.76
N ASN A 165 -8.30 30.05 -13.98
CA ASN A 165 -8.53 29.22 -15.15
C ASN A 165 -9.53 28.11 -14.84
N THR A 166 -10.44 27.86 -15.78
CA THR A 166 -11.39 26.74 -15.73
C THR A 166 -11.23 25.91 -16.99
N PHE A 167 -11.05 24.61 -16.83
CA PHE A 167 -10.97 23.63 -17.92
C PHE A 167 -12.14 22.67 -17.81
N SER A 168 -12.69 22.25 -18.93
CA SER A 168 -13.86 21.36 -18.95
C SER A 168 -13.76 20.32 -20.05
N TRP A 169 -14.18 19.10 -19.74
CA TRP A 169 -14.22 17.96 -20.65
C TRP A 169 -15.57 17.27 -20.51
N THR A 170 -16.23 17.01 -21.63
CA THR A 170 -17.44 16.18 -21.68
C THR A 170 -17.10 14.87 -22.38
N ILE A 171 -17.45 13.77 -21.72
CA ILE A 171 -17.19 12.41 -22.18
C ILE A 171 -18.55 11.73 -22.32
N GLU A 172 -18.95 11.39 -23.53
CA GLU A 172 -20.20 10.67 -23.81
C GLU A 172 -20.08 9.17 -23.52
N ASP A 173 -21.18 8.44 -23.37
CA ASP A 173 -21.20 6.98 -23.25
C ASP A 173 -20.26 6.45 -22.14
N VAL A 174 -20.44 6.90 -20.89
CA VAL A 174 -19.59 6.48 -19.76
C VAL A 174 -20.34 5.43 -18.94
N GLY A 175 -19.64 4.38 -18.52
CA GLY A 175 -20.22 3.39 -17.63
C GLY A 175 -20.27 3.89 -16.18
N ILE A 176 -21.40 3.71 -15.49
CA ILE A 176 -21.54 3.93 -14.04
C ILE A 176 -22.05 2.69 -13.32
N ARG A 177 -21.54 2.38 -12.13
CA ARG A 177 -22.15 1.38 -11.24
C ARG A 177 -21.90 1.70 -9.78
N GLN A 178 -22.68 1.09 -8.90
CA GLN A 178 -22.44 1.22 -7.46
C GLN A 178 -21.07 0.63 -7.05
N LYS A 179 -20.52 1.16 -5.96
CA LYS A 179 -19.28 0.70 -5.30
C LYS A 179 -19.57 0.35 -3.84
N GLY A 180 -18.75 -0.54 -3.27
CA GLY A 180 -18.71 -0.85 -1.83
C GLY A 180 -19.85 -1.75 -1.35
N ASN A 181 -19.54 -2.75 -0.54
CA ASN A 181 -20.55 -3.64 0.04
C ASN A 181 -21.32 -2.97 1.19
N THR A 182 -20.67 -2.08 1.96
CA THR A 182 -21.30 -1.42 3.11
C THR A 182 -22.14 -0.21 2.70
N SER A 183 -21.97 0.29 1.47
CA SER A 183 -22.70 1.42 0.86
C SER A 183 -23.87 1.00 -0.02
N ARG A 184 -24.04 -0.32 -0.23
CA ARG A 184 -25.21 -0.91 -0.89
C ARG A 184 -26.16 -1.41 0.19
N LYS A 185 -27.19 -0.62 0.47
CA LYS A 185 -28.14 -0.84 1.54
C LYS A 185 -29.53 -0.48 1.06
N ASP A 186 -30.54 -1.25 1.45
CA ASP A 186 -31.95 -0.97 1.15
C ASP A 186 -32.40 0.36 1.77
N GLU A 187 -31.77 0.76 2.88
CA GLU A 187 -32.03 2.05 3.51
C GLU A 187 -31.50 3.24 2.70
N TRP A 188 -30.68 2.99 1.67
CA TRP A 188 -30.10 4.00 0.76
C TRP A 188 -30.40 3.67 -0.69
N PRO A 189 -31.69 3.70 -1.09
CA PRO A 189 -32.07 3.44 -2.48
C PRO A 189 -31.48 4.51 -3.40
N ILE A 190 -31.24 4.12 -4.66
CA ILE A 190 -30.82 5.05 -5.72
C ILE A 190 -31.96 6.02 -6.01
N ILE A 191 -33.17 5.48 -6.21
CA ILE A 191 -34.38 6.25 -6.52
C ILE A 191 -35.51 5.93 -5.54
N ASP A 192 -36.40 6.91 -5.32
CA ASP A 192 -37.61 6.75 -4.51
C ASP A 192 -38.80 6.19 -5.34
N GLU A 193 -39.98 6.09 -4.72
CA GLU A 193 -41.21 5.62 -5.38
C GLU A 193 -41.66 6.51 -6.56
N SER A 194 -41.16 7.74 -6.64
CA SER A 194 -41.42 8.67 -7.76
C SER A 194 -40.37 8.57 -8.88
N GLY A 195 -39.37 7.69 -8.71
CA GLY A 195 -38.23 7.55 -9.61
C GLY A 195 -37.22 8.70 -9.50
N SER A 196 -37.25 9.46 -8.41
CA SER A 196 -36.34 10.59 -8.17
C SER A 196 -35.16 10.15 -7.32
N LEU A 197 -33.98 10.74 -7.51
CA LEU A 197 -32.81 10.38 -6.67
C LEU A 197 -33.12 10.56 -5.18
N ALA A 198 -32.71 9.57 -4.39
CA ALA A 198 -33.16 9.46 -3.00
C ALA A 198 -32.04 9.48 -1.95
N SER A 199 -30.81 9.10 -2.32
CA SER A 199 -29.73 8.89 -1.35
C SER A 199 -28.34 9.17 -1.92
N LEU A 200 -27.37 9.33 -1.01
CA LEU A 200 -25.95 9.27 -1.36
C LEU A 200 -25.48 7.82 -1.50
N ASN A 201 -24.86 7.50 -2.64
CA ASN A 201 -24.22 6.21 -2.87
C ASN A 201 -22.79 6.38 -3.39
N HIS A 202 -21.97 5.33 -3.25
CA HIS A 202 -20.65 5.28 -3.86
C HIS A 202 -20.76 4.75 -5.29
N PHE A 203 -19.98 5.32 -6.20
CA PHE A 203 -20.01 4.96 -7.61
C PHE A 203 -18.62 4.60 -8.15
N LYS A 204 -18.60 3.94 -9.30
CA LYS A 204 -17.45 3.78 -10.18
C LYS A 204 -17.85 4.28 -11.56
N LEU A 205 -17.00 5.09 -12.16
CA LEU A 205 -17.06 5.46 -13.57
C LEU A 205 -16.07 4.59 -14.36
N SER A 206 -16.45 4.16 -15.55
CA SER A 206 -15.56 3.54 -16.54
C SER A 206 -15.66 4.32 -17.84
N PHE A 207 -14.55 4.91 -18.25
CA PHE A 207 -14.47 5.65 -19.51
C PHE A 207 -14.33 4.71 -20.71
N ASP A 208 -13.93 3.46 -20.49
CA ASP A 208 -13.67 2.45 -21.51
C ASP A 208 -14.79 1.40 -21.69
N GLU A 209 -15.93 1.58 -21.00
CA GLU A 209 -17.05 0.64 -21.12
C GLU A 209 -17.76 0.79 -22.48
N THR A 210 -17.91 -0.33 -23.19
CA THR A 210 -18.52 -0.37 -24.51
C THR A 210 -19.92 -0.96 -24.53
N PHE A 211 -20.41 -1.54 -23.43
CA PHE A 211 -21.78 -2.09 -23.33
C PHE A 211 -22.11 -3.17 -24.39
N ASP A 212 -21.09 -3.80 -24.98
CA ASP A 212 -21.18 -4.79 -26.06
C ASP A 212 -20.98 -6.23 -25.57
N ASP A 213 -20.81 -6.43 -24.26
CA ASP A 213 -20.72 -7.76 -23.65
C ASP A 213 -22.08 -8.48 -23.71
N ALA A 214 -22.05 -9.81 -23.85
CA ALA A 214 -23.26 -10.62 -23.87
C ALA A 214 -24.07 -10.53 -22.55
N ALA A 215 -23.42 -10.19 -21.43
CA ALA A 215 -24.05 -10.01 -20.14
C ALA A 215 -25.09 -8.87 -20.12
N TYR A 216 -24.99 -7.90 -21.02
CA TYR A 216 -26.00 -6.83 -21.18
C TYR A 216 -27.32 -7.31 -21.78
N GLY A 217 -27.36 -8.53 -22.35
CA GLY A 217 -28.59 -9.11 -22.86
C GLY A 217 -29.27 -8.24 -23.92
N ALA A 218 -30.50 -7.81 -23.64
CA ALA A 218 -31.27 -6.95 -24.54
C ALA A 218 -30.77 -5.50 -24.60
N ASP A 219 -30.02 -5.06 -23.59
CA ASP A 219 -29.42 -3.70 -23.52
C ASP A 219 -28.06 -3.63 -24.22
N ARG A 220 -27.58 -4.74 -24.78
CA ARG A 220 -26.29 -4.81 -25.46
C ARG A 220 -26.27 -3.88 -26.67
N ILE A 221 -25.24 -3.04 -26.77
CA ILE A 221 -25.05 -2.13 -27.90
C ILE A 221 -24.28 -2.83 -29.02
N ASP A 222 -24.83 -2.81 -30.23
CA ASP A 222 -24.12 -3.22 -31.45
C ASP A 222 -23.47 -2.00 -32.11
N TRP A 223 -22.15 -1.95 -32.04
CA TRP A 223 -21.36 -0.88 -32.66
C TRP A 223 -20.97 -1.15 -34.11
N SER A 224 -21.56 -2.14 -34.79
CA SER A 224 -21.23 -2.48 -36.17
C SER A 224 -21.38 -1.29 -37.15
N SER A 225 -22.25 -0.33 -36.86
CA SER A 225 -22.45 0.90 -37.63
C SER A 225 -21.45 2.03 -37.32
N ASP A 226 -20.72 1.94 -36.20
CA ASP A 226 -19.71 2.91 -35.73
C ASP A 226 -18.42 2.19 -35.28
N ALA A 227 -17.83 1.41 -36.17
CA ALA A 227 -16.61 0.66 -35.85
C ALA A 227 -15.43 1.57 -35.46
N ALA A 228 -15.38 2.80 -36.00
CA ALA A 228 -14.34 3.78 -35.66
C ALA A 228 -14.54 4.34 -34.25
N GLY A 229 -15.76 4.74 -33.89
CA GLY A 229 -16.07 5.20 -32.53
C GLY A 229 -15.99 4.09 -31.49
N TYR A 230 -16.32 2.84 -31.84
CA TYR A 230 -16.09 1.68 -30.97
C TYR A 230 -14.63 1.52 -30.57
N ALA A 231 -13.71 1.60 -31.56
CA ALA A 231 -12.28 1.49 -31.29
C ALA A 231 -11.79 2.62 -30.37
N LEU A 232 -12.34 3.83 -30.50
CA LEU A 232 -12.04 4.95 -29.61
C LEU A 232 -12.60 4.73 -28.19
N ARG A 233 -13.85 4.26 -28.04
CA ARG A 233 -14.48 3.99 -26.73
C ARG A 233 -13.74 2.91 -25.95
N LYS A 234 -13.42 1.80 -26.62
CA LYS A 234 -12.78 0.63 -26.01
C LYS A 234 -11.42 0.91 -25.36
N ASP A 235 -10.69 1.90 -25.88
CA ASP A 235 -9.36 2.27 -25.43
C ASP A 235 -9.34 3.68 -24.81
N ARG A 236 -10.51 4.22 -24.43
CA ARG A 236 -10.63 5.60 -23.97
C ARG A 236 -10.08 5.80 -22.57
N GLU A 237 -9.25 6.83 -22.41
CA GLU A 237 -8.73 7.30 -21.14
C GLU A 237 -8.98 8.80 -20.94
N PHE A 238 -9.15 9.22 -19.69
CA PHE A 238 -9.16 10.61 -19.28
C PHE A 238 -7.92 10.88 -18.42
N LEU A 239 -6.99 11.71 -18.90
CA LEU A 239 -5.71 11.99 -18.24
C LEU A 239 -4.95 10.70 -17.82
N GLY A 240 -5.00 9.67 -18.67
CA GLY A 240 -4.37 8.36 -18.40
C GLY A 240 -5.12 7.50 -17.36
N LEU A 241 -6.37 7.83 -17.05
CA LEU A 241 -7.26 7.03 -16.19
C LEU A 241 -8.33 6.36 -17.06
N THR A 242 -8.61 5.09 -16.81
CA THR A 242 -9.74 4.36 -17.45
C THR A 242 -11.07 4.57 -16.74
N GLY A 243 -11.07 5.32 -15.64
CA GLY A 243 -12.25 5.56 -14.82
C GLY A 243 -11.93 6.32 -13.55
N LEU A 244 -12.94 6.46 -12.67
CA LEU A 244 -12.82 7.08 -11.35
C LEU A 244 -13.70 6.32 -10.34
N ASP A 245 -13.21 6.12 -9.13
CA ASP A 245 -14.06 5.70 -8.00
C ASP A 245 -14.53 6.94 -7.25
N LEU A 246 -15.83 7.03 -6.96
CA LEU A 246 -16.47 8.16 -6.28
C LEU A 246 -17.06 7.67 -4.94
N LYS A 247 -16.58 8.20 -3.80
CA LYS A 247 -17.09 7.86 -2.47
C LYS A 247 -17.59 9.12 -1.75
N TRP A 248 -18.86 9.15 -1.37
CA TRP A 248 -19.35 10.14 -0.40
C TRP A 248 -18.73 9.90 0.98
N ASN A 249 -18.73 10.94 1.82
CA ASN A 249 -18.15 10.89 3.17
C ASN A 249 -19.05 10.14 4.18
N LYS A 250 -19.23 8.84 3.94
CA LYS A 250 -20.06 7.96 4.75
C LYS A 250 -19.52 7.78 6.17
N ASN A 251 -18.22 7.83 6.33
CA ASN A 251 -17.55 7.67 7.62
C ASN A 251 -17.62 8.95 8.48
N TYR A 252 -18.29 10.00 7.98
CA TYR A 252 -18.48 11.27 8.68
C TYR A 252 -17.14 11.84 9.16
N ASP A 253 -16.10 11.73 8.33
CA ASP A 253 -14.81 12.36 8.58
C ASP A 253 -14.98 13.87 8.40
N GLY A 254 -15.12 14.63 9.49
CA GLY A 254 -15.27 16.08 9.43
C GLY A 254 -14.09 16.75 8.74
N THR A 255 -12.92 16.11 8.68
CA THR A 255 -11.75 16.66 7.98
C THR A 255 -11.81 16.45 6.46
N HIS A 256 -12.59 15.46 6.01
CA HIS A 256 -12.67 14.96 4.62
C HIS A 256 -11.35 14.48 4.00
N ILE A 257 -10.24 14.49 4.76
CA ILE A 257 -8.90 14.26 4.21
C ILE A 257 -8.15 13.09 4.84
N LYS A 258 -8.67 12.37 5.84
CA LYS A 258 -7.89 11.31 6.52
C LYS A 258 -7.48 10.18 5.57
N GLU A 259 -8.40 9.69 4.74
CA GLU A 259 -8.08 8.66 3.73
C GLU A 259 -7.12 9.20 2.65
N ILE A 260 -7.30 10.46 2.23
CA ILE A 260 -6.40 11.14 1.28
C ILE A 260 -4.99 11.29 1.86
N TYR A 261 -4.90 11.67 3.14
CA TYR A 261 -3.64 11.83 3.87
C TYR A 261 -2.91 10.49 4.00
N ALA A 262 -3.64 9.39 4.24
CA ALA A 262 -3.06 8.05 4.31
C ALA A 262 -2.38 7.68 2.99
N HIS A 263 -3.08 7.89 1.87
CA HIS A 263 -2.52 7.64 0.53
C HIS A 263 -1.30 8.52 0.23
N LYS A 264 -1.32 9.79 0.63
CA LYS A 264 -0.16 10.69 0.49
C LYS A 264 1.04 10.22 1.32
N LEU A 265 0.83 9.74 2.54
CA LEU A 265 1.89 9.24 3.41
C LEU A 265 2.55 7.97 2.84
N TYR A 266 1.78 7.01 2.34
CA TYR A 266 2.35 5.84 1.64
C TYR A 266 3.26 6.29 0.49
N LYS A 267 2.77 7.21 -0.36
CA LYS A 267 3.52 7.71 -1.50
C LYS A 267 4.78 8.50 -1.10
N ALA A 268 4.73 9.25 0.00
CA ALA A 268 5.89 9.96 0.53
C ALA A 268 7.03 9.00 0.95
N CYS A 269 6.69 7.76 1.28
CA CYS A 269 7.64 6.69 1.59
C CYS A 269 8.08 5.90 0.34
N GLY A 270 7.79 6.38 -0.87
CA GLY A 270 8.09 5.68 -2.13
C GLY A 270 7.16 4.50 -2.43
N LEU A 271 6.04 4.36 -1.70
CA LEU A 271 5.12 3.23 -1.84
C LEU A 271 4.00 3.55 -2.82
N ILE A 272 3.65 2.57 -3.65
CA ILE A 272 2.47 2.59 -4.49
C ILE A 272 1.23 2.67 -3.60
N SER A 273 0.42 3.68 -3.85
CA SER A 273 -0.92 3.82 -3.31
C SER A 273 -1.80 4.60 -4.29
N GLN A 274 -3.12 4.43 -4.20
CA GLN A 274 -4.05 5.15 -5.07
C GLN A 274 -3.87 6.66 -4.88
N ASN A 275 -3.93 7.43 -5.97
CA ASN A 275 -4.16 8.86 -5.83
C ASN A 275 -5.61 9.11 -5.39
N ALA A 276 -5.79 10.01 -4.42
CA ALA A 276 -7.09 10.40 -3.90
C ALA A 276 -7.17 11.92 -3.76
N GLY A 277 -8.36 12.47 -4.00
CA GLY A 277 -8.66 13.90 -3.96
C GLY A 277 -10.13 14.14 -3.66
N LEU A 278 -10.58 15.38 -3.74
CA LEU A 278 -12.00 15.74 -3.56
C LEU A 278 -12.59 16.25 -4.87
N SER A 279 -13.91 16.14 -4.99
CA SER A 279 -14.69 16.75 -6.06
C SER A 279 -16.09 17.10 -5.57
N ASN A 280 -16.70 18.12 -6.17
CA ASN A 280 -18.14 18.30 -6.13
C ASN A 280 -18.80 17.34 -7.11
N PHE A 281 -19.86 16.65 -6.70
CA PHE A 281 -20.53 15.66 -7.54
C PHE A 281 -22.00 15.99 -7.76
N THR A 282 -22.47 15.87 -8.99
CA THR A 282 -23.85 16.17 -9.38
C THR A 282 -24.38 15.08 -10.30
N ILE A 283 -25.64 14.69 -10.10
CA ILE A 283 -26.36 13.80 -11.02
C ILE A 283 -27.56 14.54 -11.61
N ASN A 284 -27.64 14.59 -12.94
CA ASN A 284 -28.75 15.18 -13.68
C ASN A 284 -29.66 14.06 -14.20
N GLN A 285 -30.95 14.11 -13.86
CA GLN A 285 -31.99 13.26 -14.45
C GLN A 285 -32.50 13.94 -15.72
N VAL A 286 -32.03 13.47 -16.88
CA VAL A 286 -32.26 14.18 -18.16
C VAL A 286 -33.72 14.18 -18.58
N ASP A 287 -34.46 13.12 -18.28
CA ASP A 287 -35.88 12.96 -18.67
C ASP A 287 -36.81 13.89 -17.87
N LYS A 288 -36.43 14.20 -16.63
CA LYS A 288 -37.16 15.11 -15.73
C LYS A 288 -36.63 16.54 -15.76
N SER A 289 -35.46 16.77 -16.35
CA SER A 289 -34.73 18.05 -16.27
C SER A 289 -34.45 18.48 -14.82
N GLU A 290 -34.13 17.51 -13.96
CA GLU A 290 -33.80 17.71 -12.56
C GLU A 290 -32.29 17.50 -12.33
N SER A 291 -31.72 18.26 -11.40
CA SER A 291 -30.30 18.19 -11.05
C SER A 291 -30.19 18.06 -9.54
N TYR A 292 -29.40 17.10 -9.08
CA TYR A 292 -29.22 16.79 -7.67
C TYR A 292 -27.77 17.03 -7.27
N ASP A 293 -27.58 17.91 -6.30
CA ASP A 293 -26.28 18.15 -5.69
C ASP A 293 -25.97 17.02 -4.69
N MET A 294 -24.96 16.22 -5.00
CA MET A 294 -24.52 15.12 -4.15
C MET A 294 -23.48 15.59 -3.13
N GLY A 295 -23.05 16.86 -3.18
CA GLY A 295 -22.04 17.46 -2.32
C GLY A 295 -20.62 16.99 -2.66
N VAL A 296 -19.74 17.04 -1.64
CA VAL A 296 -18.33 16.67 -1.78
C VAL A 296 -18.14 15.15 -1.70
N TYR A 297 -17.50 14.61 -2.73
CA TYR A 297 -17.09 13.22 -2.84
C TYR A 297 -15.56 13.13 -2.86
N THR A 298 -15.03 12.06 -2.28
CA THR A 298 -13.65 11.65 -2.51
C THR A 298 -13.55 10.92 -3.85
N ILE A 299 -12.66 11.38 -4.72
CA ILE A 299 -12.31 10.73 -5.99
C ILE A 299 -11.06 9.88 -5.80
N TYR A 300 -11.02 8.70 -6.40
CA TYR A 300 -9.85 7.83 -6.40
C TYR A 300 -9.46 7.41 -7.80
N GLU A 301 -8.16 7.31 -8.01
CA GLU A 301 -7.58 6.48 -9.05
C GLU A 301 -8.09 5.04 -8.90
N PRO A 302 -8.64 4.41 -9.96
CA PRO A 302 -9.07 3.02 -9.89
C PRO A 302 -7.93 2.06 -9.53
N ALA A 303 -8.16 1.18 -8.55
CA ALA A 303 -7.24 0.09 -8.17
C ALA A 303 -7.19 -1.02 -9.25
N LYS A 304 -6.64 -0.68 -10.42
CA LYS A 304 -6.52 -1.51 -11.62
C LYS A 304 -5.10 -1.42 -12.19
N LYS A 305 -4.89 -1.98 -13.39
CA LYS A 305 -3.62 -1.95 -14.13
C LYS A 305 -3.00 -0.55 -14.25
N SER A 306 -3.80 0.50 -14.38
CA SER A 306 -3.33 1.89 -14.51
C SER A 306 -2.48 2.34 -13.31
N LEU A 307 -2.85 1.92 -12.09
CA LEU A 307 -2.10 2.22 -10.87
C LEU A 307 -0.65 1.73 -10.96
N ILE A 308 -0.47 0.48 -11.40
CA ILE A 308 0.86 -0.13 -11.50
C ILE A 308 1.68 0.50 -12.64
N LYS A 309 1.06 0.64 -13.81
CA LYS A 309 1.73 1.18 -15.02
C LYS A 309 2.37 2.54 -14.77
N ARG A 310 1.74 3.35 -13.93
CA ARG A 310 2.16 4.72 -13.64
C ARG A 310 3.26 4.81 -12.59
N ASN A 311 3.22 3.97 -11.56
CA ASN A 311 4.17 4.05 -10.45
C ASN A 311 5.46 3.25 -10.68
N LEU A 312 5.45 2.32 -11.63
CA LEU A 312 6.62 1.52 -11.99
C LEU A 312 7.14 1.94 -13.37
N GLN A 313 7.57 3.19 -13.53
CA GLN A 313 8.26 3.69 -14.73
C GLN A 313 9.75 3.94 -14.42
N ASP A 314 10.68 3.50 -15.28
CA ASP A 314 12.12 3.66 -15.09
C ASP A 314 12.49 5.06 -15.57
N ASN A 315 13.16 5.81 -14.70
CA ASN A 315 14.08 6.94 -14.87
C ASN A 315 13.93 8.00 -15.98
N ASP A 316 12.82 8.11 -16.71
CA ASP A 316 12.59 9.28 -17.56
C ASP A 316 11.09 9.52 -17.78
N ILE A 317 10.55 10.45 -16.99
CA ILE A 317 9.47 11.40 -17.34
C ILE A 317 8.39 10.89 -18.32
N MET A 318 7.18 10.69 -17.79
CA MET A 318 5.88 10.93 -18.44
C MET A 318 5.87 10.81 -19.97
N ASN A 319 5.68 9.59 -20.48
CA ASN A 319 5.30 9.42 -21.88
C ASN A 319 4.18 8.38 -21.97
N PHE A 320 2.94 8.87 -21.97
CA PHE A 320 1.76 8.06 -22.29
C PHE A 320 1.66 7.99 -23.82
N GLY A 321 2.25 6.94 -24.40
CA GLY A 321 1.94 6.56 -25.78
C GLY A 321 0.49 6.07 -25.88
N THR A 322 -0.05 6.02 -27.09
CA THR A 322 -1.38 5.40 -27.28
C THR A 322 -1.34 3.93 -26.86
N TRP A 323 -2.40 3.49 -26.20
CA TRP A 323 -2.60 2.13 -25.68
C TRP A 323 -2.25 0.99 -26.68
N ASN A 324 -2.35 1.27 -27.98
CA ASN A 324 -2.02 0.32 -29.04
C ASN A 324 -0.52 0.14 -29.29
N GLU A 325 0.32 1.12 -28.97
CA GLU A 325 1.78 1.03 -29.08
C GLU A 325 2.43 0.52 -27.78
N GLU A 326 1.86 0.85 -26.61
CA GLU A 326 2.32 0.43 -25.27
C GLU A 326 1.94 -1.02 -24.88
N LYS A 327 1.41 -1.79 -25.83
CA LYS A 327 1.55 -3.26 -25.78
C LYS A 327 3.01 -3.70 -25.75
N LYS A 328 3.97 -2.80 -26.03
CA LYS A 328 5.41 -3.03 -26.01
C LYS A 328 6.13 -2.14 -24.98
N GLY A 329 6.21 -2.61 -23.74
CA GLY A 329 7.38 -2.40 -22.88
C GLY A 329 7.64 -0.99 -22.31
N SER A 330 7.56 -0.88 -20.98
CA SER A 330 8.59 -0.14 -20.22
C SER A 330 9.08 -0.88 -18.97
N PHE A 331 8.42 -1.98 -18.56
CA PHE A 331 8.97 -3.02 -17.64
C PHE A 331 8.72 -4.45 -18.13
N GLY A 332 8.40 -4.58 -19.42
CA GLY A 332 8.67 -5.82 -20.11
C GLY A 332 10.10 -5.76 -20.59
N ALA A 333 10.88 -6.82 -20.39
CA ALA A 333 11.93 -7.15 -21.34
C ALA A 333 11.35 -7.06 -22.76
N SER A 334 12.21 -6.94 -23.77
CA SER A 334 11.86 -6.72 -25.17
C SER A 334 10.81 -7.68 -25.78
N ASP A 335 10.33 -8.69 -25.02
CA ASP A 335 9.27 -9.63 -25.36
C ASP A 335 8.18 -9.93 -24.26
N SER A 336 8.12 -9.31 -23.07
CA SER A 336 7.42 -9.94 -21.92
C SER A 336 6.32 -9.12 -21.21
N LYS A 337 5.20 -9.79 -20.88
CA LYS A 337 3.99 -9.33 -20.16
C LYS A 337 4.29 -8.48 -18.89
N TYR A 338 3.39 -7.54 -18.57
CA TYR A 338 3.32 -6.84 -17.28
C TYR A 338 3.34 -7.85 -16.10
N GLY A 339 3.83 -7.41 -14.93
CA GLY A 339 3.63 -8.16 -13.68
C GLY A 339 2.16 -8.40 -13.32
N ASP A 340 1.97 -9.15 -12.23
CA ASP A 340 0.67 -9.74 -11.92
C ASP A 340 0.06 -9.03 -10.72
N LEU A 341 -1.05 -8.32 -10.94
CA LEU A 341 -1.75 -7.61 -9.88
C LEU A 341 -2.93 -8.44 -9.39
N TYR A 342 -2.99 -8.71 -8.09
CA TYR A 342 -4.08 -9.43 -7.45
C TYR A 342 -4.73 -8.54 -6.40
N LYS A 343 -6.04 -8.35 -6.50
CA LYS A 343 -6.84 -7.77 -5.40
C LYS A 343 -7.18 -8.88 -4.42
N CYS A 344 -6.78 -8.73 -3.16
CA CYS A 344 -7.14 -9.68 -2.12
C CYS A 344 -8.48 -9.31 -1.49
N LYS A 345 -9.29 -10.32 -1.18
CA LYS A 345 -10.50 -10.17 -0.36
C LYS A 345 -10.23 -10.59 1.08
N TRP A 346 -11.17 -10.30 1.96
CA TRP A 346 -11.10 -10.67 3.37
C TRP A 346 -10.86 -12.18 3.58
N GLY A 347 -9.92 -12.50 4.47
CA GLY A 347 -9.58 -13.87 4.85
C GLY A 347 -8.32 -14.43 4.19
N ILE A 348 -7.46 -13.57 3.61
CA ILE A 348 -6.18 -14.02 3.07
C ILE A 348 -5.15 -14.34 4.15
N ASP A 349 -4.46 -15.47 4.02
CA ASP A 349 -3.28 -15.77 4.85
C ASP A 349 -1.97 -15.81 4.06
N LEU A 350 -2.05 -15.51 2.75
CA LEU A 350 -0.97 -15.55 1.78
C LEU A 350 -0.26 -16.90 1.67
N THR A 351 -0.86 -18.02 2.13
CA THR A 351 -0.31 -19.37 1.95
C THR A 351 -0.80 -20.02 0.67
N TYR A 352 -0.03 -20.99 0.16
CA TYR A 352 -0.43 -21.77 -1.01
C TYR A 352 -1.79 -22.47 -0.83
N ASN A 353 -2.08 -22.96 0.38
CA ASN A 353 -3.33 -23.67 0.66
C ASN A 353 -4.55 -22.75 0.52
N ASN A 354 -4.44 -21.52 0.99
CA ASN A 354 -5.47 -20.49 0.86
C ASN A 354 -5.65 -19.99 -0.59
N MET A 355 -4.62 -20.11 -1.42
CA MET A 355 -4.68 -19.78 -2.85
C MET A 355 -5.22 -20.94 -3.72
N ASN A 356 -5.19 -22.18 -3.23
CA ASN A 356 -5.46 -23.36 -4.05
C ASN A 356 -6.95 -23.50 -4.38
N GLY A 357 -7.35 -23.02 -5.57
CA GLY A 357 -8.75 -22.98 -6.02
C GLY A 357 -9.38 -21.58 -5.95
N ASP A 358 -8.78 -20.68 -5.18
CA ASP A 358 -9.31 -19.33 -4.90
C ASP A 358 -8.43 -18.21 -5.49
N ILE A 359 -7.83 -18.47 -6.66
CA ILE A 359 -6.99 -17.55 -7.41
C ILE A 359 -7.40 -17.54 -8.89
N GLY A 360 -7.52 -16.35 -9.47
CA GLY A 360 -7.83 -16.20 -10.89
C GLY A 360 -8.66 -14.96 -11.18
N VAL A 361 -9.38 -14.98 -12.30
CA VAL A 361 -10.26 -13.88 -12.72
C VAL A 361 -11.68 -14.18 -12.24
N GLY A 362 -12.29 -13.23 -11.53
CA GLY A 362 -13.69 -13.37 -11.08
C GLY A 362 -14.67 -13.35 -12.26
N SER A 363 -15.78 -14.07 -12.12
CA SER A 363 -16.85 -14.05 -13.10
C SER A 363 -17.77 -12.83 -12.92
N MET A 364 -18.32 -12.32 -14.02
CA MET A 364 -19.24 -11.18 -13.99
C MET A 364 -20.59 -11.53 -13.35
N ASP A 365 -21.02 -12.79 -13.42
CA ASP A 365 -22.25 -13.27 -12.78
C ASP A 365 -22.07 -13.56 -11.26
N GLY A 366 -20.85 -13.42 -10.74
CA GLY A 366 -20.51 -13.67 -9.34
C GLY A 366 -20.35 -15.14 -8.96
N THR A 367 -20.59 -16.10 -9.87
CA THR A 367 -20.49 -17.55 -9.60
C THR A 367 -19.09 -17.99 -9.19
N TYR A 368 -18.05 -17.29 -9.64
CA TYR A 368 -16.67 -17.46 -9.20
C TYR A 368 -16.09 -16.13 -8.73
N THR A 369 -15.82 -16.04 -7.44
CA THR A 369 -15.27 -14.84 -6.81
C THR A 369 -14.00 -15.19 -6.02
N PRO A 370 -12.85 -15.33 -6.69
CA PRO A 370 -11.60 -15.77 -6.05
C PRO A 370 -11.18 -14.83 -4.91
N LEU A 371 -10.55 -15.40 -3.90
CA LEU A 371 -9.96 -14.67 -2.79
C LEU A 371 -8.77 -13.79 -3.25
N TYR A 372 -8.00 -14.30 -4.22
CA TYR A 372 -6.94 -13.60 -4.93
C TYR A 372 -7.38 -13.30 -6.36
N GLU A 373 -8.05 -12.16 -6.54
CA GLU A 373 -8.64 -11.81 -7.81
C GLU A 373 -7.62 -11.08 -8.71
N ARG A 374 -7.17 -11.76 -9.76
CA ARG A 374 -6.24 -11.22 -10.75
C ARG A 374 -6.87 -10.08 -11.54
N LYS A 375 -6.22 -8.92 -11.55
CA LYS A 375 -6.64 -7.67 -12.20
C LYS A 375 -5.82 -7.33 -13.44
N THR A 376 -4.75 -8.06 -13.72
CA THR A 376 -3.98 -7.99 -14.97
C THR A 376 -4.06 -9.32 -15.72
N ASN A 377 -3.75 -9.33 -17.01
CA ASN A 377 -3.75 -10.57 -17.82
C ASN A 377 -5.08 -11.36 -17.69
N THR A 378 -6.21 -10.65 -17.65
CA THR A 378 -7.52 -11.21 -17.33
C THR A 378 -8.16 -11.97 -18.49
N SER A 379 -7.74 -11.69 -19.73
CA SER A 379 -8.24 -12.34 -20.94
C SER A 379 -7.48 -13.63 -21.32
N ASP A 380 -6.36 -13.93 -20.66
CA ASP A 380 -5.54 -15.13 -20.95
C ASP A 380 -6.06 -16.32 -20.13
N THR A 381 -6.78 -17.23 -20.78
CA THR A 381 -7.39 -18.42 -20.17
C THR A 381 -6.38 -19.52 -19.84
N THR A 382 -5.14 -19.41 -20.34
CA THR A 382 -4.04 -20.35 -20.08
C THR A 382 -2.99 -19.80 -19.11
N TYR A 383 -3.29 -18.64 -18.51
CA TYR A 383 -2.35 -17.90 -17.68
C TYR A 383 -1.95 -18.66 -16.42
N SER A 384 -0.66 -18.59 -16.07
CA SER A 384 -0.11 -19.21 -14.85
C SER A 384 0.11 -18.19 -13.75
N ASP A 385 -0.57 -18.38 -12.62
CA ASP A 385 -0.36 -17.62 -11.37
C ASP A 385 0.81 -18.19 -10.52
N SER A 386 1.83 -18.76 -11.15
CA SER A 386 2.90 -19.49 -10.46
C SER A 386 3.70 -18.62 -9.48
N LEU A 387 3.95 -17.35 -9.80
CA LEU A 387 4.71 -16.44 -8.93
C LEU A 387 4.02 -16.24 -7.57
N LEU A 388 2.72 -15.93 -7.58
CA LEU A 388 1.97 -15.76 -6.34
C LEU A 388 1.89 -17.09 -5.56
N LYS A 389 1.73 -18.22 -6.26
CA LYS A 389 1.75 -19.56 -5.65
C LYS A 389 3.11 -19.90 -5.02
N GLU A 390 4.22 -19.47 -5.62
CA GLU A 390 5.57 -19.64 -5.07
C GLU A 390 5.78 -18.81 -3.81
N LEU A 391 5.34 -17.54 -3.79
CA LEU A 391 5.28 -16.74 -2.58
C LEU A 391 4.45 -17.47 -1.51
N GLY A 392 3.27 -17.99 -1.87
CA GLY A 392 2.43 -18.69 -0.91
C GLY A 392 3.03 -19.99 -0.36
N ARG A 393 3.86 -20.69 -1.15
CA ARG A 393 4.64 -21.83 -0.65
C ARG A 393 5.74 -21.37 0.30
N ALA A 394 6.43 -20.27 0.00
CA ALA A 394 7.43 -19.69 0.88
C ALA A 394 6.83 -19.29 2.25
N VAL A 395 5.70 -18.57 2.25
CA VAL A 395 4.97 -18.19 3.47
C VAL A 395 4.51 -19.41 4.26
N ALA A 396 4.00 -20.45 3.58
CA ALA A 396 3.57 -21.69 4.23
C ALA A 396 4.72 -22.43 4.95
N THR A 397 5.98 -22.22 4.56
CA THR A 397 7.13 -22.83 5.27
C THR A 397 7.44 -22.18 6.61
N GLY A 398 6.98 -20.94 6.83
CA GLY A 398 7.38 -20.13 7.98
C GLY A 398 8.88 -19.76 8.02
N ASN A 399 9.65 -20.08 6.97
CA ASN A 399 11.07 -19.78 6.91
C ASN A 399 11.30 -18.40 6.25
N ILE A 400 11.81 -17.44 7.03
CA ILE A 400 12.11 -16.08 6.60
C ILE A 400 13.05 -16.02 5.39
N ASP A 401 14.04 -16.92 5.30
CA ASP A 401 15.00 -16.96 4.20
C ASP A 401 14.34 -17.37 2.89
N LYS A 402 13.25 -18.16 2.95
CA LYS A 402 12.45 -18.47 1.76
C LYS A 402 11.51 -17.33 1.42
N ILE A 403 10.89 -16.70 2.42
CA ILE A 403 9.97 -15.57 2.22
C ILE A 403 10.69 -14.41 1.54
N ARG A 404 11.89 -14.03 2.01
CA ARG A 404 12.67 -12.91 1.44
C ARG A 404 13.12 -13.12 -0.01
N THR A 405 13.13 -14.37 -0.50
CA THR A 405 13.42 -14.65 -1.93
C THR A 405 12.20 -14.45 -2.85
N LYS A 406 11.02 -14.19 -2.27
CA LYS A 406 9.74 -14.10 -2.98
C LYS A 406 8.92 -12.86 -2.62
N LEU A 407 9.27 -12.16 -1.54
CA LEU A 407 8.64 -10.93 -1.09
C LEU A 407 9.73 -9.87 -0.91
N ASP A 408 9.49 -8.68 -1.45
CA ASP A 408 10.34 -7.52 -1.23
C ASP A 408 10.18 -7.07 0.23
N MET A 409 11.16 -7.43 1.05
CA MET A 409 11.10 -7.20 2.49
C MET A 409 11.24 -5.74 2.86
N GLU A 410 11.97 -4.95 2.07
CA GLU A 410 12.09 -3.51 2.30
C GLU A 410 10.75 -2.83 2.04
N TYR A 411 10.15 -3.11 0.88
CA TYR A 411 8.84 -2.57 0.54
C TYR A 411 7.76 -3.02 1.54
N PHE A 412 7.77 -4.30 1.94
CA PHE A 412 6.82 -4.84 2.91
C PHE A 412 6.97 -4.17 4.28
N CYS A 413 8.19 -4.07 4.82
CA CYS A 413 8.44 -3.41 6.11
C CYS A 413 8.05 -1.93 6.08
N ALA A 414 8.37 -1.21 5.02
CA ALA A 414 7.96 0.18 4.83
C ALA A 414 6.43 0.33 4.79
N THR A 415 5.75 -0.54 4.03
CA THR A 415 4.28 -0.56 3.92
C THR A 415 3.64 -0.76 5.28
N GLU A 416 4.08 -1.78 6.02
CA GLU A 416 3.50 -2.09 7.33
C GLU A 416 3.83 -1.03 8.39
N ALA A 417 4.97 -0.35 8.29
CA ALA A 417 5.31 0.76 9.18
C ALA A 417 4.37 1.96 8.97
N VAL A 418 4.06 2.27 7.71
CA VAL A 418 3.02 3.28 7.39
C VAL A 418 1.64 2.78 7.84
N SER A 419 1.27 1.53 7.57
CA SER A 419 0.00 0.93 8.01
C SER A 419 -0.20 1.02 9.52
N TYR A 420 0.87 0.88 10.32
CA TYR A 420 0.81 1.06 11.76
C TYR A 420 0.35 2.48 12.15
N PHE A 421 0.92 3.52 11.55
CA PHE A 421 0.55 4.91 11.84
C PHE A 421 -0.77 5.32 11.18
N VAL A 422 -1.13 4.74 10.04
CA VAL A 422 -2.45 4.93 9.41
C VAL A 422 -3.54 4.26 10.25
N GLY A 423 -3.25 3.08 10.79
CA GLY A 423 -4.10 2.27 11.67
C GLY A 423 -5.45 1.93 11.08
N ASN A 424 -5.46 1.30 9.90
CA ASN A 424 -6.70 0.78 9.33
C ASN A 424 -7.03 -0.59 9.96
N PRO A 425 -8.13 -0.73 10.73
CA PRO A 425 -8.50 -1.99 11.36
C PRO A 425 -8.79 -3.13 10.36
N ASP A 426 -9.00 -2.83 9.08
CA ASP A 426 -9.29 -3.82 8.04
C ASP A 426 -8.09 -4.16 7.14
N ASP A 427 -6.88 -3.68 7.45
CA ASP A 427 -5.70 -3.95 6.63
C ASP A 427 -5.21 -5.41 6.69
N LEU A 428 -4.08 -5.69 6.02
CA LEU A 428 -3.50 -7.04 5.97
C LEU A 428 -3.16 -7.58 7.37
N LYS A 429 -2.56 -6.75 8.24
CA LYS A 429 -2.15 -7.16 9.59
C LYS A 429 -3.35 -7.41 10.48
N ASN A 430 -4.32 -6.50 10.44
CA ASN A 430 -5.38 -6.41 11.43
C ASN A 430 -6.60 -7.23 11.08
N ASN A 431 -6.94 -7.42 9.80
CA ASN A 431 -8.09 -8.23 9.42
C ASN A 431 -7.93 -8.98 8.09
N THR A 432 -6.70 -9.16 7.59
CA THR A 432 -6.42 -9.93 6.38
C THR A 432 -7.19 -9.45 5.14
N ASN A 433 -7.32 -8.13 4.98
CA ASN A 433 -8.09 -7.53 3.91
C ASN A 433 -7.39 -6.27 3.36
N ASN A 434 -8.07 -5.55 2.47
CA ASN A 434 -7.71 -4.20 2.02
C ASN A 434 -6.26 -4.08 1.51
N THR A 435 -5.83 -5.12 0.77
CA THR A 435 -4.49 -5.21 0.20
C THR A 435 -4.55 -5.75 -1.22
N MET A 436 -3.64 -5.29 -2.06
CA MET A 436 -3.31 -5.93 -3.32
C MET A 436 -1.89 -6.50 -3.26
N ILE A 437 -1.63 -7.54 -4.03
CA ILE A 437 -0.28 -8.08 -4.22
C ILE A 437 0.11 -7.86 -5.68
N TYR A 438 1.27 -7.29 -5.91
CA TYR A 438 1.86 -7.19 -7.25
C TYR A 438 3.10 -8.06 -7.34
N MET A 439 3.08 -9.04 -8.24
CA MET A 439 4.24 -9.89 -8.54
C MET A 439 5.04 -9.28 -9.69
N ARG A 440 6.25 -8.79 -9.39
CA ARG A 440 7.20 -8.28 -10.37
C ARG A 440 7.73 -9.45 -11.21
N ARG A 441 7.72 -9.27 -12.54
CA ARG A 441 8.22 -10.30 -13.48
C ARG A 441 9.73 -10.19 -13.71
N SER A 442 10.33 -9.03 -13.41
CA SER A 442 11.76 -8.76 -13.54
C SER A 442 12.61 -9.64 -12.62
N ASP A 443 12.16 -9.84 -11.39
CA ASP A 443 12.89 -10.57 -10.33
C ASP A 443 12.04 -11.69 -9.67
N GLY A 444 10.74 -11.75 -9.96
CA GLY A 444 9.82 -12.73 -9.36
C GLY A 444 9.38 -12.39 -7.93
N MET A 445 9.66 -11.19 -7.43
CA MET A 445 9.33 -10.76 -6.07
C MET A 445 7.95 -10.10 -5.99
N GLY A 446 7.26 -10.29 -4.87
CA GLY A 446 6.00 -9.64 -4.57
C GLY A 446 6.18 -8.34 -3.79
N ILE A 447 5.31 -7.36 -4.02
CA ILE A 447 5.09 -6.20 -3.14
C ILE A 447 3.63 -6.18 -2.66
N THR A 448 3.39 -5.68 -1.45
CA THR A 448 2.05 -5.43 -0.90
C THR A 448 1.62 -4.01 -1.26
N ILE A 449 0.34 -3.77 -1.54
CA ILE A 449 -0.18 -2.44 -1.87
C ILE A 449 -1.44 -2.21 -1.04
N PRO A 450 -1.43 -1.28 -0.08
CA PRO A 450 -2.59 -0.99 0.76
C PRO A 450 -3.65 -0.22 -0.04
N ILE A 451 -4.91 -0.59 0.14
CA ILE A 451 -6.07 0.01 -0.52
C ILE A 451 -7.21 0.21 0.49
N ASP A 452 -8.22 1.02 0.16
CA ASP A 452 -9.43 1.20 0.98
C ASP A 452 -9.10 1.60 2.45
N ASN A 453 -8.49 2.78 2.61
CA ASN A 453 -8.06 3.33 3.89
C ASN A 453 -9.11 4.26 4.51
N ASP A 454 -10.39 3.92 4.35
CA ASP A 454 -11.54 4.71 4.83
C ASP A 454 -11.64 4.77 6.36
N ARG A 455 -10.88 3.90 7.04
CA ARG A 455 -10.80 3.81 8.50
C ARG A 455 -9.47 4.30 9.09
N ALA A 456 -8.74 5.14 8.36
CA ALA A 456 -7.46 5.69 8.78
C ALA A 456 -7.58 6.75 9.89
N PHE A 457 -6.51 6.90 10.69
CA PHE A 457 -6.31 7.99 11.64
C PHE A 457 -7.49 8.23 12.60
N GLY A 458 -7.97 7.16 13.22
CA GLY A 458 -8.96 7.27 14.29
C GLY A 458 -10.41 7.44 13.84
N ILE A 459 -10.75 7.03 12.61
CA ILE A 459 -12.14 6.94 12.18
C ILE A 459 -12.84 5.80 12.94
N THR A 460 -13.90 6.15 13.69
CA THR A 460 -14.67 5.23 14.55
C THR A 460 -16.10 5.01 14.06
N LYS A 461 -16.61 5.91 13.21
CA LYS A 461 -17.96 5.81 12.63
C LYS A 461 -18.16 4.48 11.93
N ASP A 462 -19.36 3.92 12.05
CA ASP A 462 -19.83 2.63 11.51
C ASP A 462 -19.14 1.36 12.04
N TRP A 463 -17.85 1.41 12.40
CA TRP A 463 -17.16 0.28 13.01
C TRP A 463 -15.98 0.78 13.85
N ASN A 464 -16.15 0.75 15.17
CA ASN A 464 -15.14 1.23 16.11
C ASN A 464 -14.33 0.05 16.67
N VAL A 465 -13.13 -0.16 16.15
CA VAL A 465 -12.16 -1.13 16.68
C VAL A 465 -11.12 -0.34 17.45
N HIS A 466 -10.94 -0.65 18.74
CA HIS A 466 -9.85 -0.07 19.53
C HIS A 466 -9.81 1.48 19.49
N ASP A 467 -10.99 2.11 19.59
CA ASP A 467 -11.18 3.57 19.45
C ASP A 467 -10.49 4.15 18.21
N GLY A 468 -10.69 3.47 17.09
CA GLY A 468 -10.09 3.80 15.80
C GLY A 468 -8.62 3.42 15.72
N MET A 469 -8.23 2.30 16.35
CA MET A 469 -6.87 1.74 16.39
C MET A 469 -5.86 2.57 17.18
N ILE A 470 -6.32 3.39 18.13
CA ILE A 470 -5.49 4.34 18.86
C ILE A 470 -4.53 3.67 19.85
N ASP A 471 -4.92 2.53 20.42
CA ASP A 471 -4.18 1.80 21.46
C ASP A 471 -3.42 0.56 20.91
N VAL A 472 -3.51 0.28 19.61
CA VAL A 472 -2.85 -0.86 18.96
C VAL A 472 -1.37 -0.56 18.75
N GLY A 473 -0.50 -1.41 19.33
CA GLY A 473 0.95 -1.29 19.35
C GLY A 473 1.63 -1.72 18.04
N PRO A 474 2.88 -1.25 17.80
CA PRO A 474 3.61 -1.57 16.56
C PRO A 474 3.87 -3.07 16.44
N MET A 475 4.11 -3.72 17.57
CA MET A 475 4.50 -5.14 17.67
C MET A 475 3.37 -6.05 18.17
N ASP A 476 2.12 -5.60 18.08
CA ASP A 476 0.97 -6.42 18.47
C ASP A 476 0.89 -7.71 17.65
N THR A 477 0.73 -8.83 18.36
CA THR A 477 0.72 -10.19 17.80
C THR A 477 -0.68 -10.70 17.45
N ASN A 478 -1.69 -9.89 17.72
CA ASN A 478 -3.09 -10.18 17.47
C ASN A 478 -3.70 -9.17 16.49
N MET A 479 -4.60 -9.67 15.65
CA MET A 479 -5.51 -8.91 14.81
C MET A 479 -6.46 -8.10 15.68
N ALA A 480 -6.45 -6.78 15.54
CA ALA A 480 -7.20 -5.88 16.42
C ALA A 480 -8.71 -6.17 16.52
N PRO A 481 -9.46 -6.44 15.42
CA PRO A 481 -10.90 -6.66 15.53
C PRO A 481 -11.29 -7.99 16.17
N SER A 482 -10.50 -9.04 15.96
CA SER A 482 -10.88 -10.41 16.35
C SER A 482 -10.15 -10.92 17.59
N GLY A 483 -9.02 -10.31 17.95
CA GLY A 483 -8.08 -10.83 18.95
C GLY A 483 -7.38 -12.11 18.51
N ASN A 484 -7.62 -12.60 17.29
CA ASN A 484 -6.92 -13.77 16.75
C ASN A 484 -5.46 -13.43 16.51
N SER A 485 -4.61 -14.45 16.56
CA SER A 485 -3.21 -14.24 16.24
C SER A 485 -3.03 -13.87 14.75
N VAL A 486 -2.15 -12.91 14.48
CA VAL A 486 -1.77 -12.47 13.12
C VAL A 486 -1.30 -13.63 12.23
N ILE A 487 -1.38 -13.46 10.91
CA ILE A 487 -1.01 -14.49 9.95
C ILE A 487 0.49 -14.82 10.00
N ASN A 488 0.85 -16.01 9.49
CA ASN A 488 2.22 -16.52 9.54
C ASN A 488 3.26 -15.60 8.90
N LEU A 489 2.86 -14.78 7.91
CA LEU A 489 3.76 -13.79 7.32
C LEU A 489 4.35 -12.87 8.40
N TYR A 490 3.52 -12.23 9.23
CA TYR A 490 3.98 -11.31 10.28
C TYR A 490 4.78 -12.01 11.36
N LYS A 491 4.29 -13.16 11.84
CA LYS A 491 4.95 -13.96 12.89
C LYS A 491 6.39 -14.33 12.55
N ASN A 492 6.66 -14.63 11.28
CA ASN A 492 7.95 -15.09 10.81
C ASN A 492 8.83 -13.98 10.21
N THR A 493 8.32 -12.74 10.14
CA THR A 493 9.03 -11.58 9.59
C THR A 493 9.08 -10.45 10.63
N ILE A 494 8.23 -9.43 10.50
CA ILE A 494 8.25 -8.19 11.30
C ILE A 494 8.16 -8.47 12.82
N LEU A 495 7.37 -9.46 13.23
CA LEU A 495 7.16 -9.78 14.65
C LEU A 495 8.18 -10.78 15.20
N LYS A 496 9.12 -11.23 14.38
CA LYS A 496 10.23 -12.07 14.84
C LYS A 496 11.34 -11.15 15.33
N SER A 497 11.32 -10.84 16.64
CA SER A 497 12.31 -9.97 17.31
C SER A 497 13.75 -10.35 16.93
N GLY A 498 14.57 -9.33 16.74
CA GLY A 498 15.98 -9.45 16.33
C GLY A 498 16.21 -9.89 14.88
N SER A 499 15.17 -10.24 14.10
CA SER A 499 15.35 -10.52 12.67
C SER A 499 15.65 -9.26 11.87
N ALA A 500 16.35 -9.40 10.74
CA ALA A 500 16.64 -8.27 9.86
C ALA A 500 15.37 -7.51 9.41
N SER A 501 14.28 -8.22 9.15
CA SER A 501 13.00 -7.59 8.78
C SER A 501 12.33 -6.86 9.95
N ASN A 502 12.47 -7.38 11.17
CA ASN A 502 12.02 -6.69 12.37
C ASN A 502 12.79 -5.38 12.58
N LYS A 503 14.13 -5.42 12.50
CA LYS A 503 14.96 -4.21 12.59
C LYS A 503 14.62 -3.19 11.50
N LEU A 504 14.44 -3.65 10.25
CA LEU A 504 14.06 -2.78 9.13
C LEU A 504 12.69 -2.12 9.33
N TYR A 505 11.69 -2.87 9.81
CA TYR A 505 10.39 -2.32 10.15
C TYR A 505 10.49 -1.23 11.22
N LEU A 506 11.28 -1.47 12.28
CA LEU A 506 11.46 -0.51 13.36
C LEU A 506 12.26 0.72 12.92
N ALA A 507 13.22 0.58 12.00
CA ALA A 507 13.90 1.71 11.37
C ALA A 507 12.90 2.62 10.62
N TRP A 508 11.99 2.03 9.84
CA TRP A 508 10.90 2.78 9.18
C TRP A 508 9.96 3.45 10.18
N ILE A 509 9.60 2.75 11.28
CA ILE A 509 8.79 3.32 12.35
C ILE A 509 9.48 4.55 12.97
N THR A 510 10.78 4.49 13.24
CA THR A 510 11.57 5.60 13.78
C THR A 510 11.66 6.77 12.79
N ALA A 511 11.90 6.49 11.50
CA ALA A 511 11.93 7.53 10.46
C ALA A 511 10.58 8.25 10.34
N LEU A 512 9.47 7.50 10.34
CA LEU A 512 8.11 8.05 10.34
C LEU A 512 7.81 8.85 11.61
N TYR A 513 8.19 8.33 12.78
CA TYR A 513 8.03 8.99 14.08
C TYR A 513 8.62 10.41 14.07
N ASN A 514 9.80 10.57 13.45
CA ASN A 514 10.53 11.83 13.34
C ASN A 514 10.09 12.71 12.15
N SER A 515 9.28 12.18 11.23
CA SER A 515 8.89 12.88 10.01
C SER A 515 7.92 14.03 10.26
N ASP A 516 7.92 15.00 9.33
CA ASP A 516 6.95 16.10 9.30
C ASP A 516 5.52 15.61 9.03
N TRP A 517 5.35 14.44 8.43
CA TRP A 517 4.03 13.84 8.16
C TRP A 517 3.26 13.45 9.44
N LEU A 518 3.93 13.31 10.58
CA LEU A 518 3.26 12.99 11.85
C LEU A 518 3.13 14.23 12.77
N LYS A 519 3.14 15.44 12.20
CA LYS A 519 2.89 16.69 12.91
C LYS A 519 1.47 17.18 12.64
N ASP A 520 0.82 17.69 13.68
CA ASP A 520 -0.52 18.29 13.58
C ASP A 520 -0.56 19.42 12.56
N SER A 521 0.46 20.28 12.54
CA SER A 521 0.56 21.41 11.62
C SER A 521 0.50 20.98 10.15
N THR A 522 1.12 19.85 9.80
CA THR A 522 1.14 19.31 8.43
C THR A 522 -0.25 18.85 8.00
N PHE A 523 -0.95 18.14 8.88
CA PHE A 523 -2.32 17.70 8.61
C PHE A 523 -3.28 18.89 8.51
N GLU A 524 -3.18 19.85 9.44
CA GLU A 524 -4.00 21.05 9.46
C GLU A 524 -3.79 21.92 8.21
N GLU A 525 -2.58 22.00 7.67
CA GLU A 525 -2.31 22.76 6.44
C GLU A 525 -3.03 22.16 5.23
N LEU A 526 -2.98 20.82 5.05
CA LEU A 526 -3.76 20.15 4.00
C LEU A 526 -5.27 20.25 4.22
N PHE A 527 -5.72 20.15 5.48
CA PHE A 527 -7.13 20.36 5.83
C PHE A 527 -7.59 21.76 5.43
N ASN A 528 -6.82 22.78 5.76
CA ASN A 528 -7.16 24.17 5.43
C ASN A 528 -7.20 24.41 3.92
N ILE A 529 -6.31 23.79 3.14
CA ILE A 529 -6.37 23.82 1.68
C ILE A 529 -7.68 23.21 1.18
N ALA A 530 -8.02 21.99 1.61
CA ALA A 530 -9.25 21.33 1.22
C ALA A 530 -10.50 22.14 1.62
N LYS A 531 -10.54 22.61 2.86
CA LYS A 531 -11.63 23.42 3.41
C LYS A 531 -11.83 24.69 2.58
N ASN A 532 -10.77 25.45 2.33
CA ASN A 532 -10.86 26.69 1.54
C ASN A 532 -11.36 26.44 0.11
N THR A 533 -11.05 25.28 -0.48
CA THR A 533 -11.48 24.91 -1.83
C THR A 533 -12.94 24.43 -1.89
N TYR A 534 -13.42 23.71 -0.86
CA TYR A 534 -14.66 22.91 -0.94
C TYR A 534 -15.73 23.24 0.12
N GLU A 535 -15.46 24.06 1.15
CA GLU A 535 -16.44 24.37 2.21
C GLU A 535 -17.73 24.99 1.64
N GLY A 536 -17.63 25.78 0.57
CA GLY A 536 -18.79 26.39 -0.09
C GLY A 536 -19.70 25.42 -0.84
N THR A 537 -19.28 24.18 -1.06
CA THR A 537 -19.98 23.16 -1.87
C THR A 537 -20.09 21.81 -1.15
N VAL A 538 -19.84 21.78 0.17
CA VAL A 538 -19.87 20.55 0.97
C VAL A 538 -21.30 20.06 1.25
N SER A 539 -22.28 20.96 1.26
CA SER A 539 -23.69 20.60 1.40
C SER A 539 -24.17 19.78 0.21
N SER A 540 -25.10 18.86 0.46
CA SER A 540 -25.82 18.12 -0.58
C SER A 540 -27.33 18.34 -0.43
N ASP A 541 -28.10 17.90 -1.42
CA ASP A 541 -29.56 17.81 -1.34
C ASP A 541 -30.03 16.68 -0.40
N PHE A 542 -29.09 15.88 0.11
CA PHE A 542 -29.33 14.71 0.95
C PHE A 542 -28.67 14.89 2.34
N ASP A 543 -27.72 14.02 2.69
CA ASP A 543 -26.97 14.05 3.94
C ASP A 543 -25.57 14.63 3.71
N TYR A 544 -24.96 15.26 4.73
CA TYR A 544 -23.57 15.73 4.65
C TYR A 544 -22.99 16.04 6.04
N ILE A 545 -21.65 16.12 6.10
CA ILE A 545 -20.91 16.68 7.22
C ILE A 545 -20.01 17.81 6.75
N GLY A 546 -20.04 18.95 7.43
CA GLY A 546 -19.19 20.10 7.11
C GLY A 546 -17.73 19.90 7.52
N PHE A 547 -16.84 20.76 7.01
CA PHE A 547 -15.41 20.74 7.33
C PHE A 547 -15.15 21.15 8.80
N SER A 548 -14.53 20.25 9.56
CA SER A 548 -14.18 20.44 10.97
C SER A 548 -12.97 19.58 11.36
N LEU A 549 -12.08 20.14 12.19
CA LEU A 549 -11.01 19.37 12.85
C LEU A 549 -11.50 18.53 14.03
N THR A 550 -12.75 18.78 14.47
CA THR A 550 -13.39 18.08 15.58
C THR A 550 -14.73 17.52 15.13
N ASP A 551 -14.90 16.21 15.23
CA ASP A 551 -16.14 15.51 14.93
C ASP A 551 -16.32 14.29 15.86
N SER A 552 -17.15 13.32 15.50
CA SER A 552 -17.39 12.10 16.30
C SER A 552 -16.23 11.09 16.31
N ASN A 553 -15.30 11.21 15.37
CA ASN A 553 -14.09 10.41 15.28
C ASN A 553 -12.98 10.99 16.17
N VAL A 554 -11.93 10.20 16.41
CA VAL A 554 -10.75 10.70 17.13
C VAL A 554 -10.07 11.77 16.29
N SER A 555 -9.68 12.90 16.90
CA SER A 555 -8.91 13.93 16.20
C SER A 555 -7.54 13.40 15.77
N PHE A 556 -7.01 13.89 14.65
CA PHE A 556 -5.68 13.49 14.16
C PHE A 556 -4.60 13.67 15.24
N SER A 557 -4.61 14.80 15.96
CA SER A 557 -3.66 15.12 17.03
C SER A 557 -3.68 14.12 18.17
N ASN A 558 -4.87 13.80 18.71
CA ASN A 558 -5.00 12.81 19.78
C ASN A 558 -4.54 11.43 19.30
N TYR A 559 -4.93 11.07 18.08
CA TYR A 559 -4.59 9.79 17.47
C TYR A 559 -3.07 9.63 17.31
N ILE A 560 -2.40 10.55 16.61
CA ILE A 560 -0.96 10.47 16.36
C ILE A 560 -0.15 10.59 17.66
N THR A 561 -0.57 11.44 18.61
CA THR A 561 0.09 11.51 19.92
C THR A 561 0.08 10.17 20.64
N ALA A 562 -1.07 9.48 20.66
CA ALA A 562 -1.18 8.17 21.28
C ALA A 562 -0.31 7.11 20.57
N LYS A 563 -0.35 7.07 19.23
CA LYS A 563 0.49 6.15 18.44
C LYS A 563 1.97 6.40 18.67
N LYS A 564 2.42 7.66 18.67
CA LYS A 564 3.80 8.03 18.98
C LYS A 564 4.20 7.61 20.39
N ASN A 565 3.31 7.73 21.38
CA ASN A 565 3.60 7.26 22.73
C ASN A 565 3.76 5.73 22.81
N LEU A 566 2.93 4.96 22.11
CA LEU A 566 3.08 3.50 22.03
C LEU A 566 4.40 3.09 21.38
N CYS A 567 4.74 3.74 20.26
CA CYS A 567 6.01 3.57 19.58
C CYS A 567 7.18 3.87 20.52
N LYS A 568 7.17 5.04 21.16
CA LYS A 568 8.22 5.44 22.11
C LYS A 568 8.37 4.44 23.25
N ASN A 569 7.27 4.02 23.86
CA ASN A 569 7.31 3.04 24.95
C ASN A 569 7.92 1.71 24.49
N TYR A 570 7.61 1.25 23.28
CA TYR A 570 8.21 0.04 22.74
C TYR A 570 9.73 0.20 22.55
N LEU A 571 10.15 1.26 21.86
CA LEU A 571 11.57 1.53 21.57
C LEU A 571 12.40 1.74 22.85
N ASP A 572 11.85 2.43 23.84
CA ASP A 572 12.51 2.66 25.14
C ASP A 572 12.68 1.36 25.96
N THR A 573 11.75 0.41 25.82
CA THR A 573 11.76 -0.86 26.56
C THR A 573 12.50 -1.98 25.84
N ASN A 574 12.72 -1.84 24.53
CA ASN A 574 13.45 -2.78 23.70
C ASN A 574 14.54 -2.02 22.91
N PRO A 575 15.55 -1.46 23.60
CA PRO A 575 16.57 -0.63 22.94
C PRO A 575 17.39 -1.40 21.90
N GLU A 576 17.52 -2.73 22.06
CA GLU A 576 18.10 -3.67 21.09
C GLU A 576 17.32 -3.78 19.76
N ASP A 577 16.02 -3.47 19.81
CA ASP A 577 15.12 -3.49 18.66
C ASP A 577 14.96 -2.07 18.08
N GLY A 578 15.08 -1.02 18.91
CA GLY A 578 14.78 0.37 18.59
C GLY A 578 15.98 1.30 18.35
N GLY A 579 17.20 0.79 18.38
CA GLY A 579 18.38 1.60 18.12
C GLY A 579 18.55 1.89 16.63
N ASP A 580 18.98 3.11 16.31
CA ASP A 580 19.98 3.35 15.25
C ASP A 580 21.26 2.54 15.58
N GLU A 581 21.13 1.22 15.62
CA GLU A 581 22.24 0.34 15.37
C GLU A 581 22.56 0.48 13.87
N THR A 582 23.22 1.60 13.54
CA THR A 582 24.47 1.52 12.76
C THR A 582 25.16 0.22 13.17
N ASP A 583 25.78 -0.50 12.23
CA ASP A 583 26.46 -1.80 12.39
C ASP A 583 27.66 -1.74 13.37
N GLY A 584 27.42 -1.15 14.52
CA GLY A 584 28.19 -0.12 15.17
C GLY A 584 29.18 0.68 14.32
N ASP A 585 29.00 0.86 13.02
CA ASP A 585 29.94 1.60 12.16
C ASP A 585 29.59 3.09 12.10
N TYR A 586 30.40 3.89 12.78
CA TYR A 586 30.36 5.35 12.80
C TYR A 586 31.44 5.96 11.88
N GLY A 587 31.93 5.18 10.92
CA GLY A 587 32.98 5.56 10.00
C GLY A 587 34.34 5.74 10.69
N ASN A 588 35.09 6.75 10.27
CA ASN A 588 36.41 7.02 10.83
C ASN A 588 36.29 7.69 12.20
N LEU A 589 36.63 6.97 13.26
CA LEU A 589 36.74 7.51 14.61
C LEU A 589 38.17 7.86 14.96
N TYR A 590 38.36 8.85 15.82
CA TYR A 590 39.66 9.33 16.25
C TYR A 590 39.71 9.67 17.73
N ILE A 591 40.91 9.57 18.32
CA ILE A 591 41.20 10.17 19.63
C ILE A 591 41.57 11.64 19.45
N ALA A 592 40.89 12.52 20.19
CA ALA A 592 41.23 13.93 20.34
C ALA A 592 41.46 14.25 21.82
N GLY A 593 42.63 14.80 22.16
CA GLY A 593 42.95 15.07 23.55
C GLY A 593 44.26 15.81 23.79
N SER A 594 44.63 15.94 25.06
CA SER A 594 45.90 16.55 25.50
C SER A 594 47.14 15.97 24.81
N LEU A 595 47.10 14.68 24.43
CA LEU A 595 48.21 14.01 23.75
C LEU A 595 48.51 14.55 22.35
N ASN A 596 47.53 15.19 21.69
CA ASN A 596 47.63 15.69 20.32
C ASN A 596 47.11 17.13 20.17
N GLY A 597 47.01 17.86 21.29
CA GLY A 597 46.53 19.25 21.27
C GLY A 597 45.06 19.38 20.87
N TRP A 598 44.24 18.36 21.14
CA TRP A 598 42.83 18.28 20.76
C TRP A 598 42.58 18.25 19.25
N SER A 599 43.57 17.79 18.48
CA SER A 599 43.42 17.48 17.06
C SER A 599 42.54 16.24 16.84
N GLY A 600 41.60 16.30 15.91
CA GLY A 600 40.61 15.23 15.67
C GLY A 600 41.03 14.16 14.67
N LYS A 601 42.26 14.12 14.16
CA LYS A 601 42.63 13.19 13.06
C LYS A 601 43.95 12.42 13.23
N ASP A 602 44.71 12.68 14.30
CA ASP A 602 46.07 12.12 14.46
C ASP A 602 46.12 10.66 14.95
N TYR A 603 45.01 10.15 15.49
CA TYR A 603 44.94 8.85 16.14
C TYR A 603 43.66 8.12 15.69
N PRO A 604 43.64 7.56 14.47
CA PRO A 604 42.47 6.87 13.94
C PRO A 604 42.29 5.49 14.58
N PHE A 605 41.03 5.15 14.86
CA PHE A 605 40.65 3.77 15.17
C PHE A 605 40.56 2.94 13.90
N THR A 606 40.91 1.66 14.02
CA THR A 606 40.62 0.63 13.02
C THR A 606 39.28 0.00 13.37
N TYR A 607 38.35 0.02 12.42
CA TYR A 607 37.10 -0.71 12.52
C TYR A 607 37.33 -2.19 12.22
N LEU A 608 36.84 -3.07 13.09
CA LEU A 608 37.03 -4.53 13.01
C LEU A 608 35.76 -5.30 12.60
N GLY A 609 34.63 -4.61 12.40
CA GLY A 609 33.30 -5.22 12.21
C GLY A 609 32.49 -5.30 13.50
N ASP A 610 31.16 -5.50 13.38
CA ASP A 610 30.21 -5.67 14.50
C ASP A 610 30.32 -4.57 15.57
N GLY A 611 30.52 -3.32 15.12
CA GLY A 611 30.67 -2.16 16.01
C GLY A 611 31.96 -2.09 16.82
N VAL A 612 32.95 -2.94 16.54
CA VAL A 612 34.20 -2.97 17.29
C VAL A 612 35.26 -2.08 16.65
N TYR A 613 35.83 -1.18 17.45
CA TYR A 613 36.95 -0.32 17.08
C TYR A 613 38.16 -0.62 17.95
N THR A 614 39.35 -0.56 17.36
CA THR A 614 40.61 -0.69 18.11
C THR A 614 41.65 0.32 17.65
N ILE A 615 42.49 0.78 18.57
CA ILE A 615 43.69 1.55 18.26
C ILE A 615 44.80 1.13 19.23
N THR A 616 46.02 1.07 18.71
CA THR A 616 47.24 0.98 19.52
C THR A 616 48.12 2.19 19.23
N PHE A 617 48.53 2.92 20.25
CA PHE A 617 49.30 4.15 20.08
C PHE A 617 50.22 4.47 21.25
N THR A 618 51.17 5.37 21.00
CA THR A 618 52.02 6.01 22.02
C THR A 618 51.70 7.52 22.06
N PRO A 619 51.42 8.09 23.24
CA PRO A 619 51.03 9.50 23.34
C PRO A 619 52.23 10.41 23.04
N LYS A 620 52.05 11.37 22.11
CA LYS A 620 53.08 12.36 21.77
C LYS A 620 53.37 13.33 22.92
N ASN A 621 52.34 13.70 23.67
CA ASN A 621 52.44 14.59 24.81
C ASN A 621 51.79 13.96 26.05
N VAL A 622 52.49 14.05 27.18
CA VAL A 622 51.99 13.61 28.49
C VAL A 622 52.33 14.70 29.51
N SER A 623 51.35 15.07 30.33
CA SER A 623 51.54 16.09 31.38
C SER A 623 51.11 15.52 32.72
N GLY A 624 51.97 15.60 33.73
CA GLY A 624 51.66 15.11 35.08
C GLY A 624 51.35 13.61 35.14
N ASN A 625 52.03 12.80 34.32
CA ASN A 625 51.80 11.35 34.17
C ASN A 625 50.34 10.97 33.82
N LYS A 626 49.64 11.86 33.10
CA LYS A 626 48.29 11.62 32.62
C LYS A 626 48.07 12.13 31.20
N ILE A 627 47.06 11.57 30.56
CA ILE A 627 46.46 12.09 29.33
C ILE A 627 44.95 12.19 29.50
N GLU A 628 44.39 13.23 28.93
CA GLU A 628 42.95 13.47 28.82
C GLU A 628 42.52 13.42 27.35
N PHE A 629 41.41 12.76 27.04
CA PHE A 629 40.90 12.65 25.67
C PHE A 629 39.39 12.36 25.57
N LYS A 630 38.89 12.49 24.35
CA LYS A 630 37.56 12.11 23.87
C LYS A 630 37.66 11.44 22.49
N ILE A 631 36.56 10.87 22.01
CA ILE A 631 36.45 10.21 20.71
C ILE A 631 35.45 10.99 19.84
N ASN A 632 35.81 11.24 18.58
CA ASN A 632 34.96 11.91 17.58
C ASN A 632 35.19 11.35 16.16
N ASN A 633 34.48 11.88 15.17
CA ASN A 633 34.59 11.51 13.76
C ASN A 633 35.55 12.41 12.93
N GLY A 634 36.31 13.29 13.58
CA GLY A 634 37.19 14.24 12.91
C GLY A 634 36.50 15.40 12.17
N GLU A 635 35.17 15.55 12.29
CA GLU A 635 34.39 16.64 11.68
C GLU A 635 33.90 17.71 12.68
N GLY A 636 34.19 17.53 13.97
CA GLY A 636 33.76 18.43 15.05
C GLY A 636 33.15 17.66 16.21
N TRP A 637 32.49 18.37 17.12
CA TRP A 637 31.84 17.79 18.31
C TRP A 637 30.31 17.74 18.20
N ASP A 638 29.74 18.31 17.14
CA ASP A 638 28.29 18.41 16.94
C ASP A 638 27.64 17.08 16.50
N VAL A 639 28.46 16.09 16.12
CA VAL A 639 28.01 14.81 15.56
C VAL A 639 28.41 13.62 16.44
N ILE A 640 29.69 13.54 16.86
CA ILE A 640 30.19 12.50 17.77
C ILE A 640 31.01 13.16 18.88
N ASP A 641 30.49 13.14 20.11
CA ASP A 641 31.19 13.54 21.32
C ASP A 641 31.12 12.43 22.38
N TRP A 642 32.11 11.53 22.34
CA TRP A 642 32.15 10.37 23.23
C TRP A 642 33.33 10.43 24.20
N THR A 643 33.12 9.82 25.37
CA THR A 643 34.15 9.61 26.39
C THR A 643 34.08 8.18 26.91
N ILE A 644 35.09 7.75 27.67
CA ILE A 644 35.13 6.45 28.34
C ILE A 644 34.96 6.67 29.84
N ASP A 645 34.02 5.96 30.45
CA ASP A 645 33.88 5.85 31.90
C ASP A 645 34.76 4.70 32.41
N LEU A 646 35.94 5.04 32.92
CA LEU A 646 36.92 4.07 33.43
C LEU A 646 36.43 3.32 34.69
N SER A 647 35.38 3.80 35.37
CA SER A 647 34.85 3.09 36.54
C SER A 647 34.03 1.85 36.16
N ASN A 648 33.39 1.90 34.99
CA ASN A 648 32.54 0.82 34.47
C ASN A 648 33.12 0.18 33.20
N ASN A 649 34.24 0.69 32.67
CA ASN A 649 34.81 0.28 31.38
C ASN A 649 33.79 0.40 30.24
N GLU A 650 33.08 1.53 30.20
CA GLU A 650 32.00 1.76 29.25
C GLU A 650 32.22 3.01 28.41
N LEU A 651 31.79 2.93 27.15
CA LEU A 651 31.71 4.03 26.20
C LEU A 651 30.44 4.84 26.49
N VAL A 652 30.59 6.16 26.67
CA VAL A 652 29.51 7.06 27.05
C VAL A 652 29.36 8.18 26.02
N MET A 653 28.13 8.38 25.55
CA MET A 653 27.76 9.43 24.59
C MET A 653 27.19 10.66 25.34
N GLU A 654 27.49 11.87 24.86
CA GLU A 654 26.90 13.14 25.32
C GLU A 654 27.03 13.45 26.83
N LYS A 655 28.15 13.09 27.45
CA LYS A 655 28.46 13.45 28.85
C LYS A 655 29.44 14.62 28.92
N SER A 656 29.20 15.55 29.84
CA SER A 656 30.19 16.56 30.23
C SER A 656 31.41 15.88 30.90
N GLY A 657 32.61 16.02 30.31
CA GLY A 657 33.88 15.55 30.89
C GLY A 657 34.76 14.76 29.90
N ASN A 658 36.04 14.57 30.24
CA ASN A 658 37.03 13.85 29.42
C ASN A 658 37.42 12.53 30.07
N CYS A 659 37.83 11.53 29.28
CA CYS A 659 38.50 10.35 29.81
C CYS A 659 39.89 10.73 30.28
N VAL A 660 40.30 10.30 31.48
CA VAL A 660 41.61 10.62 32.06
C VAL A 660 42.37 9.34 32.40
N LEU A 661 43.36 8.99 31.58
CA LEU A 661 44.29 7.90 31.89
C LEU A 661 45.47 8.42 32.71
N THR A 662 45.77 7.75 33.81
CA THR A 662 46.87 8.11 34.73
C THR A 662 47.95 7.03 34.73
N GLY A 663 49.16 7.36 35.18
CA GLY A 663 50.30 6.43 35.14
C GLY A 663 50.90 6.25 33.74
N VAL A 664 50.56 7.13 32.80
CA VAL A 664 51.00 7.08 31.40
C VAL A 664 52.28 7.90 31.23
N THR A 665 53.16 7.47 30.33
CA THR A 665 54.37 8.18 29.89
C THR A 665 54.40 8.28 28.37
N THR A 666 55.29 9.11 27.81
CA THR A 666 55.51 9.17 26.35
C THR A 666 56.13 7.90 25.77
N SER A 667 56.49 6.92 26.60
CA SER A 667 56.93 5.58 26.19
C SER A 667 55.87 4.50 26.38
N SER A 668 54.74 4.81 27.00
CA SER A 668 53.66 3.84 27.22
C SER A 668 53.02 3.46 25.89
N VAL A 669 52.71 2.17 25.71
CA VAL A 669 51.94 1.67 24.57
C VAL A 669 50.52 1.42 25.06
N ILE A 670 49.57 2.16 24.51
CA ILE A 670 48.17 2.12 24.92
C ILE A 670 47.37 1.46 23.80
N THR A 671 46.64 0.40 24.13
CA THR A 671 45.63 -0.19 23.27
C THR A 671 44.26 0.09 23.84
N ILE A 672 43.36 0.65 23.04
CA ILE A 672 41.96 0.86 23.38
C ILE A 672 41.15 0.07 22.37
N THR A 673 40.30 -0.82 22.86
CA THR A 673 39.30 -1.53 22.06
C THR A 673 37.94 -1.25 22.66
N PHE A 674 36.96 -0.87 21.85
CA PHE A 674 35.60 -0.69 22.33
C PHE A 674 34.58 -1.17 21.32
N SER A 675 33.39 -1.50 21.80
CA SER A 675 32.22 -1.77 20.98
C SER A 675 31.24 -0.62 21.09
N THR A 676 30.85 -0.03 19.96
CA THR A 676 29.79 0.99 19.90
C THR A 676 28.41 0.39 20.07
N ILE A 677 28.27 -0.94 19.93
CA ILE A 677 27.04 -1.69 20.17
C ILE A 677 26.91 -2.00 21.67
N THR A 678 27.81 -2.81 22.22
CA THR A 678 27.73 -3.26 23.62
C THR A 678 28.20 -2.22 24.64
N LYS A 679 28.78 -1.10 24.16
CA LYS A 679 29.43 -0.04 24.94
C LYS A 679 30.62 -0.50 25.79
N GLN A 680 31.01 -1.77 25.74
CA GLN A 680 32.15 -2.28 26.51
C GLN A 680 33.47 -1.78 25.96
N VAL A 681 34.40 -1.45 26.85
CA VAL A 681 35.74 -0.93 26.54
C VAL A 681 36.80 -1.77 27.24
N ASP A 682 37.85 -2.15 26.52
CA ASP A 682 39.09 -2.68 27.07
C ASP A 682 40.23 -1.67 26.84
N ILE A 683 41.00 -1.38 27.90
CA ILE A 683 42.18 -0.52 27.82
C ILE A 683 43.37 -1.25 28.41
N GLN A 684 44.42 -1.38 27.61
CA GLN A 684 45.70 -1.96 28.02
C GLN A 684 46.78 -0.89 27.96
N ILE A 685 47.55 -0.75 29.02
CA ILE A 685 48.70 0.17 29.11
C ILE A 685 49.93 -0.70 29.40
N LEU A 686 50.86 -0.73 28.45
CA LEU A 686 52.13 -1.46 28.54
C LEU A 686 53.33 -0.52 28.68
#